data_AF-A0AAD2FS86-F1
#
_entry.id   AF-A0AAD2FS86-F1
#
_cell.length_a   1.000
_cell.length_b   1.000
_cell.length_c   1.000
_cell.angle_alpha   90.00
_cell.angle_beta   90.00
_cell.angle_gamma   90.00
#
_symmetry.space_group_name_H-M   'P 1'
#
loop_
_entity.id
_entity.type
_entity.pdbx_description
1 polymer ?
#
loop_
_entity_poly.entity_id
_entity_poly.type
_entity_poly.pdbx_seq_one_letter_code
_entity_poly.pdbx_strand_id
1 'polypeptide(L)'
;MTWDQSQHCAISEYERDVDLDQQVKKDDNEWIEKLLAAEQASPEFEGTITIDLSMPAAKDMDDGATVGSAANMAALLENMKSDVNDLCSELETAAEKLAQAKDAEAAKDACILELKAKMAEQASVTGKHRSSSPSSSKATSSADHQRSRHARLRRLTEGQGQNLRNQHTSSQVAHSSLDAYLNSLPLGNYFGNDSCQKSPCVTQVLFQNVQGLPFPVTHDKQKGLFKCWTDERVGIALLAEVNLQWSAVPRGHKWFDQVKSFTNQGHFSSVSYYEHQEFPTPSAHQWGGCSATLLHKVARRAKSGGKDETGLGRFSWIKIRGRDIRQQESQTDGPPAGPLDLVVVSAYRPNKEGTNAGSVWNYQRNYWLSKGVTMDPRDKLTLDLVDLIKQWKAAGCEILLGLDANKDVSYNSPSSFRQEMRSEGLTEAILHRHQGPYPATTQSWMTDTPINGIFVTNGVRVTAGGYLDFQHYFKPDHRGLWIDIDLEATLGTPPVTSPSFQPCRLTLADGRSVDRYIKAAEAGYRHFRLLQRLTQLAEDISLQDGYPTANQQDRFNTIHRQAYEIRQKAERNCRKLSMGKVHWSPQMQQKWDRLHLYQLLILGHRQVRTSSRKVRRLLKKTGLTDAWKLSEADLRQRTSRLQRGQAEACPSVAPGISGDPIGSGPESQEGQHQSLYQTDSSPADGTKEET
;
A
#
# COMPACT_ATOMS: atom_id res chain seq x y z
N MET A 1 43.20 -28.38 -28.32
CA MET A 1 43.44 -27.82 -26.97
C MET A 1 42.57 -26.60 -26.81
N THR A 2 41.33 -26.84 -26.36
CA THR A 2 40.27 -25.84 -26.21
C THR A 2 40.36 -25.24 -24.81
N TRP A 3 40.68 -23.95 -24.76
CA TRP A 3 40.60 -23.13 -23.56
C TRP A 3 39.13 -22.75 -23.30
N ASP A 4 38.70 -22.90 -22.05
CA ASP A 4 37.33 -22.73 -21.58
C ASP A 4 36.99 -21.24 -21.36
N GLN A 5 35.95 -20.77 -22.05
CA GLN A 5 35.41 -19.40 -21.98
C GLN A 5 34.72 -19.08 -20.63
N SER A 6 34.54 -20.07 -19.75
CA SER A 6 33.90 -19.87 -18.44
C SER A 6 34.75 -19.06 -17.44
N GLN A 7 36.09 -19.09 -17.56
CA GLN A 7 37.00 -18.40 -16.63
C GLN A 7 37.17 -16.90 -16.93
N HIS A 8 37.04 -16.48 -18.20
CA HIS A 8 37.11 -15.07 -18.57
C HIS A 8 35.89 -14.26 -18.07
N CYS A 9 34.73 -14.90 -17.90
CA CYS A 9 33.53 -14.22 -17.40
C CYS A 9 33.64 -13.89 -15.90
N ALA A 10 34.20 -14.81 -15.10
CA ALA A 10 34.36 -14.67 -13.65
C ALA A 10 35.44 -13.63 -13.25
N ILE A 11 36.50 -13.50 -14.05
CA ILE A 11 37.53 -12.47 -13.83
C ILE A 11 37.00 -11.07 -14.16
N SER A 12 36.18 -10.94 -15.21
CA SER A 12 35.56 -9.65 -15.59
C SER A 12 34.45 -9.17 -14.64
N GLU A 13 33.86 -10.07 -13.85
CA GLU A 13 32.88 -9.76 -12.81
C GLU A 13 33.58 -9.30 -11.53
N TYR A 14 34.71 -9.91 -11.19
CA TYR A 14 35.53 -9.49 -10.04
C TYR A 14 36.16 -8.10 -10.25
N GLU A 15 36.65 -7.80 -11.45
CA GLU A 15 37.22 -6.47 -11.78
C GLU A 15 36.15 -5.37 -11.76
N ARG A 16 34.91 -5.67 -12.17
CA ARG A 16 33.78 -4.73 -12.09
C ARG A 16 33.29 -4.46 -10.67
N ASP A 17 33.32 -5.46 -9.80
CA ASP A 17 32.95 -5.31 -8.39
C ASP A 17 33.98 -4.50 -7.60
N VAL A 18 35.26 -4.55 -8.00
CA VAL A 18 36.33 -3.71 -7.43
C VAL A 18 36.22 -2.25 -7.89
N ASP A 19 35.88 -1.99 -9.15
CA ASP A 19 35.65 -0.63 -9.66
C ASP A 19 34.41 0.03 -9.03
N LEU A 20 33.34 -0.74 -8.77
CA LEU A 20 32.14 -0.26 -8.08
C LEU A 20 32.44 0.12 -6.61
N ASP A 21 33.29 -0.65 -5.93
CA ASP A 21 33.69 -0.37 -4.54
C ASP A 21 34.63 0.85 -4.45
N GLN A 22 35.44 1.10 -5.48
CA GLN A 22 36.26 2.32 -5.59
C GLN A 22 35.43 3.57 -5.93
N GLN A 23 34.39 3.43 -6.74
CA GLN A 23 33.47 4.53 -7.08
C GLN A 23 32.61 4.95 -5.87
N VAL A 24 32.11 3.99 -5.09
CA VAL A 24 31.35 4.25 -3.85
C VAL A 24 32.21 4.98 -2.81
N LYS A 25 33.48 4.58 -2.65
CA LYS A 25 34.44 5.28 -1.77
C LYS A 25 34.73 6.71 -2.22
N LYS A 26 34.65 7.00 -3.52
CA LYS A 26 34.87 8.34 -4.07
C LYS A 26 33.67 9.26 -3.83
N ASP A 27 32.45 8.73 -3.98
CA ASP A 27 31.20 9.47 -3.76
C ASP A 27 30.94 9.71 -2.26
N ASP A 28 31.34 8.78 -1.38
CA ASP A 28 31.26 8.96 0.08
C ASP A 28 32.23 10.05 0.58
N ASN A 29 33.42 10.16 0.00
CA ASN A 29 34.39 11.21 0.32
C ASN A 29 33.90 12.62 -0.11
N GLU A 30 33.19 12.73 -1.23
CA GLU A 30 32.62 14.02 -1.70
C GLU A 30 31.45 14.50 -0.80
N TRP A 31 30.74 13.57 -0.17
CA TRP A 31 29.66 13.88 0.77
C TRP A 31 30.20 14.30 2.14
N ILE A 32 31.30 13.70 2.58
CA ILE A 32 32.02 14.06 3.80
C ILE A 32 32.65 15.46 3.69
N GLU A 33 33.24 15.83 2.55
CA GLU A 33 33.77 17.18 2.36
C GLU A 33 32.68 18.26 2.34
N LYS A 34 31.48 17.95 1.82
CA LYS A 34 30.32 18.87 1.86
C LYS A 34 29.74 19.03 3.26
N LEU A 35 29.85 18.00 4.11
CA LEU A 35 29.48 18.05 5.52
C LEU A 35 30.47 18.91 6.33
N LEU A 36 31.78 18.73 6.09
CA LEU A 36 32.83 19.52 6.73
C LEU A 36 32.77 21.01 6.32
N ALA A 37 32.39 21.31 5.07
CA ALA A 37 32.16 22.68 4.61
C ALA A 37 30.91 23.33 5.23
N ALA A 38 29.89 22.54 5.56
CA ALA A 38 28.67 23.03 6.23
C ALA A 38 28.90 23.26 7.74
N GLU A 39 29.83 22.53 8.35
CA GLU A 39 30.21 22.66 9.76
C GLU A 39 31.06 23.92 10.03
N GLN A 40 31.83 24.39 9.04
CA GLN A 40 32.64 25.61 9.16
C GLN A 40 31.84 26.93 9.06
N ALA A 41 30.52 26.88 8.85
CA ALA A 41 29.70 28.07 8.55
C ALA A 41 28.80 28.59 9.70
N SER A 42 28.93 28.12 10.94
CA SER A 42 28.09 28.61 12.05
C SER A 42 28.84 28.71 13.39
N PRO A 43 28.81 29.86 14.10
CA PRO A 43 29.48 30.01 15.38
C PRO A 43 28.56 29.73 16.59
N GLU A 44 29.20 29.17 17.62
CA GLU A 44 28.93 29.22 19.08
C GLU A 44 28.17 28.08 19.81
N PHE A 45 28.99 27.32 20.56
CA PHE A 45 28.82 26.73 21.92
C PHE A 45 27.94 25.47 22.12
N GLU A 46 28.35 24.40 22.82
CA GLU A 46 29.61 24.01 23.47
C GLU A 46 29.52 22.50 23.85
N GLY A 47 30.60 21.73 23.68
CA GLY A 47 30.75 20.36 24.25
C GLY A 47 31.15 19.26 23.26
N THR A 48 32.35 19.35 22.68
CA THR A 48 32.87 18.39 21.68
C THR A 48 33.91 17.44 22.30
N ILE A 49 33.75 16.13 22.08
CA ILE A 49 34.85 15.15 22.13
C ILE A 49 35.34 15.00 20.70
N THR A 50 36.56 15.46 20.42
CA THR A 50 37.23 15.36 19.11
C THR A 50 37.93 14.00 19.00
N ILE A 51 37.57 13.21 17.99
CA ILE A 51 38.37 12.05 17.55
C ILE A 51 39.17 12.53 16.34
N ASP A 52 40.50 12.62 16.49
CA ASP A 52 41.43 12.95 15.42
C ASP A 52 41.63 11.72 14.52
N LEU A 53 41.09 11.78 13.30
CA LEU A 53 41.27 10.79 12.24
C LEU A 53 42.11 11.37 11.08
N SER A 54 43.20 12.07 11.40
CA SER A 54 44.22 12.37 10.40
C SER A 54 45.27 11.24 10.35
N MET A 55 45.24 10.42 9.30
CA MET A 55 46.41 9.63 8.87
C MET A 55 47.02 10.26 7.60
N PRO A 56 48.35 10.26 7.47
CA PRO A 56 49.06 11.02 6.45
C PRO A 56 48.86 10.42 5.05
N ALA A 57 48.63 11.31 4.08
CA ALA A 57 48.57 10.98 2.66
C ALA A 57 49.92 10.44 2.17
N ALA A 58 49.94 9.22 1.64
CA ALA A 58 51.02 8.71 0.83
C ALA A 58 50.84 9.23 -0.61
N LYS A 59 51.64 10.25 -0.97
CA LYS A 59 51.94 10.61 -2.36
C LYS A 59 53.33 10.06 -2.70
N ASP A 60 53.44 9.67 -3.96
CA ASP A 60 54.65 9.31 -4.72
C ASP A 60 55.13 7.85 -4.59
N MET A 61 54.73 7.04 -5.59
CA MET A 61 55.50 5.87 -6.03
C MET A 61 56.25 6.27 -7.30
N ASP A 62 57.57 6.42 -7.16
CA ASP A 62 58.55 6.22 -8.24
C ASP A 62 59.58 5.19 -7.74
N ASP A 63 60.24 4.55 -8.70
CA ASP A 63 60.86 3.23 -8.67
C ASP A 63 61.91 2.94 -7.57
N GLY A 64 61.81 1.73 -6.99
CA GLY A 64 62.96 0.94 -6.54
C GLY A 64 63.43 1.09 -5.09
N ALA A 65 63.03 0.15 -4.21
CA ALA A 65 63.90 -0.44 -3.18
C ALA A 65 63.17 -1.52 -2.37
N THR A 66 63.73 -2.72 -2.40
CA THR A 66 63.57 -3.75 -1.36
C THR A 66 63.94 -3.21 0.03
N VAL A 67 63.26 -3.74 1.06
CA VAL A 67 63.40 -3.51 2.53
C VAL A 67 62.34 -2.56 3.11
N GLY A 68 61.17 -3.11 3.47
CA GLY A 68 60.13 -2.36 4.20
C GLY A 68 58.89 -3.15 4.69
N SER A 69 58.92 -4.50 4.72
CA SER A 69 57.69 -5.31 4.85
C SER A 69 57.43 -5.92 6.24
N ALA A 70 58.39 -5.91 7.17
CA ALA A 70 58.20 -6.53 8.49
C ALA A 70 57.69 -5.56 9.57
N ALA A 71 58.17 -4.32 9.59
CA ALA A 71 57.79 -3.32 10.59
C ALA A 71 56.33 -2.84 10.41
N ASN A 72 55.86 -2.72 9.17
CA ASN A 72 54.51 -2.27 8.87
C ASN A 72 53.44 -3.32 9.24
N MET A 73 53.75 -4.62 9.18
CA MET A 73 52.79 -5.68 9.48
C MET A 73 52.68 -5.98 10.98
N ALA A 74 53.81 -5.89 11.71
CA ALA A 74 53.82 -5.92 13.17
C ALA A 74 53.09 -4.70 13.78
N ALA A 75 53.27 -3.51 13.19
CA ALA A 75 52.52 -2.31 13.57
C ALA A 75 51.02 -2.45 13.27
N LEU A 76 50.65 -3.08 12.16
CA LEU A 76 49.25 -3.36 11.82
C LEU A 76 48.60 -4.32 12.83
N LEU A 77 49.32 -5.36 13.26
CA LEU A 77 48.84 -6.33 14.25
C LEU A 77 48.71 -5.73 15.65
N GLU A 78 49.62 -4.83 16.05
CA GLU A 78 49.49 -4.09 17.32
C GLU A 78 48.34 -3.07 17.28
N ASN A 79 48.15 -2.37 16.16
CA ASN A 79 47.00 -1.48 15.98
C ASN A 79 45.67 -2.26 16.02
N MET A 80 45.60 -3.42 15.36
CA MET A 80 44.41 -4.29 15.43
C MET A 80 44.13 -4.84 16.84
N LYS A 81 45.16 -5.12 17.65
CA LYS A 81 44.97 -5.50 19.06
C LYS A 81 44.48 -4.32 19.90
N SER A 82 44.99 -3.12 19.64
CA SER A 82 44.51 -1.89 20.29
C SER A 82 43.03 -1.66 19.97
N ASP A 83 42.67 -1.70 18.69
CA ASP A 83 41.29 -1.50 18.22
C ASP A 83 40.31 -2.52 18.82
N VAL A 84 40.75 -3.79 18.96
CA VAL A 84 39.94 -4.85 19.60
C VAL A 84 39.78 -4.60 21.10
N ASN A 85 40.79 -4.10 21.79
CA ASN A 85 40.70 -3.75 23.20
C ASN A 85 39.81 -2.52 23.43
N ASP A 86 39.88 -1.53 22.55
CA ASP A 86 39.03 -0.34 22.59
C ASP A 86 37.56 -0.71 22.33
N LEU A 87 37.29 -1.59 21.35
CA LEU A 87 35.96 -2.16 21.11
C LEU A 87 35.42 -2.97 22.31
N CYS A 88 36.28 -3.74 22.99
CA CYS A 88 35.91 -4.46 24.21
C CYS A 88 35.55 -3.49 25.35
N SER A 89 36.31 -2.41 25.53
CA SER A 89 36.05 -1.38 26.55
C SER A 89 34.76 -0.59 26.25
N GLU A 90 34.50 -0.28 24.98
CA GLU A 90 33.24 0.34 24.54
C GLU A 90 32.04 -0.58 24.77
N LEU A 91 32.19 -1.90 24.52
CA LEU A 91 31.16 -2.89 24.79
C LEU A 91 30.86 -3.05 26.28
N GLU A 92 31.89 -3.02 27.14
CA GLU A 92 31.73 -3.03 28.60
C GLU A 92 31.02 -1.76 29.08
N THR A 93 31.42 -0.59 28.56
CA THR A 93 30.77 0.70 28.85
C THR A 93 29.30 0.72 28.39
N ALA A 94 29.01 0.14 27.23
CA ALA A 94 27.65 0.01 26.71
C ALA A 94 26.81 -0.97 27.53
N ALA A 95 27.42 -2.06 28.03
CA ALA A 95 26.76 -3.01 28.93
C ALA A 95 26.43 -2.37 30.28
N GLU A 96 27.30 -1.53 30.83
CA GLU A 96 27.03 -0.74 32.05
C GLU A 96 25.91 0.28 31.83
N LYS A 97 25.92 1.01 30.70
CA LYS A 97 24.83 1.93 30.34
C LYS A 97 23.49 1.22 30.16
N LEU A 98 23.50 0.01 29.61
CA LEU A 98 22.30 -0.82 29.49
C LEU A 98 21.81 -1.33 30.84
N ALA A 99 22.71 -1.66 31.77
CA ALA A 99 22.35 -2.03 33.14
C ALA A 99 21.72 -0.83 33.89
N GLN A 100 22.34 0.35 33.80
CA GLN A 100 21.80 1.59 34.39
C GLN A 100 20.44 1.99 33.79
N ALA A 101 20.23 1.77 32.49
CA ALA A 101 18.94 2.02 31.84
C ALA A 101 17.83 1.07 32.33
N LYS A 102 18.16 -0.22 32.57
CA LYS A 102 17.24 -1.20 33.15
C LYS A 102 16.87 -0.86 34.60
N ASP A 103 17.84 -0.39 35.38
CA ASP A 103 17.59 0.06 36.75
C ASP A 103 16.71 1.32 36.79
N ALA A 104 16.90 2.25 35.84
CA ALA A 104 16.06 3.42 35.68
C ALA A 104 14.62 3.09 35.23
N GLU A 105 14.45 2.06 34.40
CA GLU A 105 13.14 1.54 33.98
C GLU A 105 12.41 0.86 35.15
N ALA A 106 13.13 0.06 35.95
CA ALA A 106 12.61 -0.54 37.18
C ALA A 106 12.19 0.51 38.24
N ALA A 107 12.96 1.60 38.37
CA ALA A 107 12.62 2.72 39.25
C ALA A 107 11.37 3.48 38.79
N LYS A 108 11.19 3.63 37.46
CA LYS A 108 9.97 4.20 36.88
C LYS A 108 8.73 3.35 37.17
N ASP A 109 8.85 2.03 37.02
CA ASP A 109 7.74 1.12 37.29
C ASP A 109 7.36 1.09 38.78
N ALA A 110 8.35 1.19 39.68
CA ALA A 110 8.10 1.35 41.12
C ALA A 110 7.37 2.67 41.43
N CYS A 111 7.77 3.79 40.80
CA CYS A 111 7.10 5.09 40.97
C CYS A 111 5.65 5.09 40.45
N ILE A 112 5.39 4.41 39.34
CA ILE A 112 4.03 4.23 38.79
C ILE A 112 3.15 3.41 39.74
N LEU A 113 3.72 2.39 40.39
CA LEU A 113 3.02 1.59 41.40
C LEU A 113 2.68 2.40 42.65
N GLU A 114 3.60 3.26 43.11
CA GLU A 114 3.37 4.16 44.25
C GLU A 114 2.31 5.23 43.94
N LEU A 115 2.32 5.80 42.72
CA LEU A 115 1.29 6.73 42.24
C LEU A 115 -0.09 6.08 42.19
N LYS A 116 -0.18 4.83 41.73
CA LYS A 116 -1.44 4.08 41.71
C LYS A 116 -1.98 3.82 43.12
N ALA A 117 -1.10 3.55 44.10
CA ALA A 117 -1.49 3.38 45.49
C ALA A 117 -2.02 4.69 46.10
N LYS A 118 -1.35 5.82 45.85
CA LYS A 118 -1.77 7.15 46.33
C LYS A 118 -3.11 7.61 45.72
N MET A 119 -3.35 7.29 44.45
CA MET A 119 -4.64 7.57 43.79
C MET A 119 -5.80 6.73 44.35
N ALA A 120 -5.53 5.48 44.75
CA ALA A 120 -6.53 4.62 45.39
C ALA A 120 -6.90 5.10 46.81
N GLU A 121 -5.93 5.65 47.54
CA GLU A 121 -6.14 6.20 48.89
C GLU A 121 -6.97 7.50 48.85
N GLN A 122 -6.72 8.40 47.90
CA GLN A 122 -7.50 9.63 47.70
C GLN A 122 -8.97 9.37 47.34
N ALA A 123 -9.26 8.31 46.57
CA ALA A 123 -10.63 7.95 46.22
C ALA A 123 -11.47 7.47 47.42
N SER A 124 -10.84 7.05 48.52
CA SER A 124 -11.54 6.59 49.73
C SER A 124 -11.98 7.74 50.66
N VAL A 125 -11.36 8.92 50.54
CA VAL A 125 -11.53 10.04 51.50
C VAL A 125 -12.64 11.02 51.08
N THR A 126 -12.98 11.12 49.80
CA THR A 126 -13.92 12.14 49.28
C THR A 126 -15.41 11.75 49.32
N GLY A 127 -15.74 10.56 49.83
CA GLY A 127 -17.11 10.03 49.86
C GLY A 127 -17.88 10.31 51.15
N LYS A 128 -17.90 11.53 51.69
CA LYS A 128 -18.78 11.92 52.82
C LYS A 128 -18.82 13.45 52.97
N HIS A 129 -19.86 14.12 52.45
CA HIS A 129 -20.61 15.19 53.16
C HIS A 129 -21.65 15.93 52.28
N ARG A 130 -22.90 15.84 52.76
CA ARG A 130 -23.95 16.87 52.94
C ARG A 130 -24.74 17.51 51.77
N SER A 131 -26.03 17.21 51.87
CA SER A 131 -27.28 17.98 51.62
C SER A 131 -27.30 19.49 51.94
N SER A 132 -28.09 20.28 51.18
CA SER A 132 -29.31 21.03 51.59
C SER A 132 -29.62 22.28 50.71
N SER A 133 -30.93 22.53 50.50
CA SER A 133 -31.69 23.51 49.69
C SER A 133 -31.45 25.02 50.05
N PRO A 134 -32.17 26.08 49.56
CA PRO A 134 -33.36 26.16 48.66
C PRO A 134 -33.47 27.34 47.63
N SER A 135 -34.49 27.24 46.77
CA SER A 135 -35.34 28.24 46.05
C SER A 135 -34.86 29.68 45.71
N SER A 136 -35.07 30.11 44.45
CA SER A 136 -35.78 31.38 44.12
C SER A 136 -36.23 31.45 42.64
N SER A 137 -37.21 32.32 42.41
CA SER A 137 -38.18 32.45 41.32
C SER A 137 -37.80 33.40 40.15
N LYS A 138 -38.66 33.41 39.10
CA LYS A 138 -38.89 34.43 38.01
C LYS A 138 -38.08 34.18 36.71
N ALA A 139 -38.56 34.50 35.50
CA ALA A 139 -39.86 34.88 34.96
C ALA A 139 -39.80 34.71 33.41
N THR A 140 -40.97 34.62 32.81
CA THR A 140 -41.34 34.42 31.41
C THR A 140 -40.98 35.56 30.46
N SER A 141 -40.64 35.27 29.20
CA SER A 141 -41.18 36.01 28.05
C SER A 141 -41.15 35.17 26.76
N SER A 142 -42.28 35.18 26.07
CA SER A 142 -42.60 34.48 24.82
C SER A 142 -42.24 35.32 23.59
N ALA A 143 -41.83 34.68 22.50
CA ALA A 143 -42.05 35.21 21.15
C ALA A 143 -42.19 34.07 20.13
N ASP A 144 -43.44 33.81 19.75
CA ASP A 144 -43.83 33.05 18.56
C ASP A 144 -43.41 33.79 17.27
N HIS A 145 -42.93 33.05 16.27
CA HIS A 145 -43.09 33.44 14.86
C HIS A 145 -43.38 32.23 13.96
N GLN A 146 -44.56 32.30 13.35
CA GLN A 146 -45.20 31.32 12.50
C GLN A 146 -44.47 31.14 11.15
N ARG A 147 -44.38 29.89 10.69
CA ARG A 147 -43.86 29.53 9.37
C ARG A 147 -44.87 29.87 8.26
N SER A 148 -44.37 30.46 7.17
CA SER A 148 -45.16 31.00 6.06
C SER A 148 -45.67 29.94 5.06
N ARG A 149 -46.81 30.28 4.44
CA ARG A 149 -47.68 29.49 3.54
C ARG A 149 -47.07 29.04 2.20
N HIS A 150 -45.77 29.19 1.95
CA HIS A 150 -45.16 28.86 0.64
C HIS A 150 -44.77 27.39 0.44
N ALA A 151 -44.75 26.58 1.50
CA ALA A 151 -44.49 25.14 1.39
C ALA A 151 -45.70 24.31 0.90
N ARG A 152 -46.90 24.91 0.82
CA ARG A 152 -48.15 24.19 0.51
C ARG A 152 -48.63 24.33 -0.94
N LEU A 153 -48.09 25.28 -1.71
CA LEU A 153 -48.54 25.59 -3.09
C LEU A 153 -47.77 24.88 -4.20
N ARG A 154 -46.64 24.20 -3.91
CA ARG A 154 -45.90 23.42 -4.93
C ARG A 154 -46.45 22.01 -5.20
N ARG A 155 -47.48 21.55 -4.48
CA ARG A 155 -48.09 20.23 -4.70
C ARG A 155 -49.26 20.22 -5.71
N LEU A 156 -49.53 21.34 -6.39
CA LEU A 156 -50.70 21.45 -7.28
C LEU A 156 -50.37 21.84 -8.74
N THR A 157 -49.11 21.96 -9.13
CA THR A 157 -48.72 22.39 -10.50
C THR A 157 -47.54 21.62 -11.11
N GLU A 158 -47.40 20.33 -10.81
CA GLU A 158 -46.52 19.41 -11.56
C GLU A 158 -47.33 18.22 -12.10
N GLY A 159 -48.34 18.54 -12.92
CA GLY A 159 -49.08 17.59 -13.73
C GLY A 159 -48.68 17.72 -15.18
N GLN A 160 -47.50 17.19 -15.55
CA GLN A 160 -47.10 16.79 -16.91
C GLN A 160 -45.60 16.39 -16.88
N GLY A 161 -45.34 15.09 -16.78
CA GLY A 161 -43.99 14.54 -16.68
C GLY A 161 -43.87 13.15 -16.07
N GLN A 162 -44.99 12.53 -15.67
CA GLN A 162 -45.03 11.13 -15.25
C GLN A 162 -45.69 10.29 -16.35
N ASN A 163 -44.87 9.70 -17.25
CA ASN A 163 -45.31 8.56 -18.08
C ASN A 163 -44.17 7.70 -18.64
N LEU A 164 -43.04 7.57 -17.93
CA LEU A 164 -42.01 6.52 -18.22
C LEU A 164 -41.46 5.88 -16.94
N ARG A 165 -42.28 5.78 -15.89
CA ARG A 165 -41.94 5.07 -14.66
C ARG A 165 -43.15 4.23 -14.25
N ASN A 166 -43.27 3.06 -14.86
CA ASN A 166 -43.94 1.84 -14.37
C ASN A 166 -44.25 0.90 -15.53
N GLN A 167 -43.21 0.27 -16.09
CA GLN A 167 -43.35 -1.02 -16.77
C GLN A 167 -42.15 -1.89 -16.39
N HIS A 168 -42.10 -2.32 -15.14
CA HIS A 168 -41.38 -3.55 -14.74
C HIS A 168 -42.12 -4.17 -13.56
N THR A 169 -43.33 -4.67 -13.84
CA THR A 169 -43.87 -5.77 -13.05
C THR A 169 -42.96 -6.97 -13.29
N SER A 170 -42.19 -7.38 -12.29
CA SER A 170 -41.34 -8.56 -12.37
C SER A 170 -42.23 -9.81 -12.41
N SER A 171 -42.51 -10.33 -13.59
CA SER A 171 -42.70 -11.76 -13.70
C SER A 171 -41.33 -12.41 -13.46
N GLN A 172 -41.13 -13.00 -12.29
CA GLN A 172 -40.00 -13.88 -12.05
C GLN A 172 -40.14 -15.06 -13.00
N VAL A 173 -39.54 -14.98 -14.18
CA VAL A 173 -39.38 -16.15 -15.03
C VAL A 173 -38.43 -17.06 -14.27
N ALA A 174 -38.97 -18.13 -13.69
CA ALA A 174 -38.16 -19.15 -13.05
C ALA A 174 -37.21 -19.74 -14.09
N HIS A 175 -35.90 -19.50 -13.96
CA HIS A 175 -34.93 -20.07 -14.88
C HIS A 175 -34.88 -21.58 -14.68
N SER A 176 -34.93 -22.33 -15.78
CA SER A 176 -34.95 -23.80 -15.78
C SER A 176 -33.63 -24.44 -15.32
N SER A 177 -32.52 -23.69 -15.37
CA SER A 177 -31.21 -24.17 -14.94
C SER A 177 -30.33 -23.01 -14.44
N LEU A 178 -29.24 -23.36 -13.74
CA LEU A 178 -28.22 -22.38 -13.34
C LEU A 178 -27.59 -21.71 -14.57
N ASP A 179 -27.35 -22.46 -15.65
CA ASP A 179 -26.78 -21.88 -16.88
C ASP A 179 -27.77 -20.90 -17.54
N ALA A 180 -29.07 -21.21 -17.54
CA ALA A 180 -30.10 -20.29 -18.02
C ALA A 180 -30.16 -18.99 -17.18
N TYR A 181 -30.05 -19.10 -15.85
CA TYR A 181 -29.95 -17.93 -14.97
C TYR A 181 -28.68 -17.13 -15.25
N LEU A 182 -27.52 -17.77 -15.29
CA LEU A 182 -26.24 -17.09 -15.50
C LEU A 182 -26.15 -16.43 -16.89
N ASN A 183 -26.76 -17.02 -17.91
CA ASN A 183 -26.83 -16.44 -19.26
C ASN A 183 -27.83 -15.28 -19.36
N SER A 184 -28.82 -15.20 -18.46
CA SER A 184 -29.70 -14.02 -18.38
C SER A 184 -29.09 -12.83 -17.65
N LEU A 185 -27.99 -13.02 -16.90
CA LEU A 185 -27.32 -11.93 -16.20
C LEU A 185 -26.65 -10.99 -17.21
N PRO A 186 -26.78 -9.67 -17.05
CA PRO A 186 -26.07 -8.72 -17.90
C PRO A 186 -24.55 -8.94 -17.86
N LEU A 187 -23.88 -8.83 -19.01
CA LEU A 187 -22.49 -9.24 -19.22
C LEU A 187 -21.53 -8.52 -18.25
N GLY A 188 -21.05 -9.23 -17.21
CA GLY A 188 -20.11 -8.70 -16.23
C GLY A 188 -18.76 -9.43 -16.17
N ASN A 189 -18.48 -10.25 -17.20
CA ASN A 189 -17.23 -10.99 -17.33
C ASN A 189 -16.12 -10.12 -17.95
N TYR A 190 -14.90 -10.65 -17.90
CA TYR A 190 -13.69 -10.07 -18.46
C TYR A 190 -13.80 -9.83 -19.96
N PHE A 191 -12.93 -8.96 -20.45
CA PHE A 191 -12.84 -8.58 -21.85
C PHE A 191 -11.38 -8.49 -22.27
N GLY A 192 -11.08 -8.82 -23.52
CA GLY A 192 -9.71 -8.83 -24.04
C GLY A 192 -8.95 -10.10 -23.67
N ASN A 193 -7.63 -9.96 -23.45
CA ASN A 193 -6.78 -11.10 -23.12
C ASN A 193 -7.12 -11.70 -21.73
N ASP A 194 -6.71 -12.95 -21.49
CA ASP A 194 -6.79 -13.56 -20.16
C ASP A 194 -5.63 -13.08 -19.29
N SER A 195 -5.93 -12.40 -18.18
CA SER A 195 -4.93 -11.89 -17.25
C SER A 195 -4.12 -13.01 -16.59
N CYS A 196 -4.59 -14.27 -16.61
CA CYS A 196 -3.83 -15.40 -16.08
C CYS A 196 -2.67 -15.84 -17.00
N GLN A 197 -2.70 -15.48 -18.28
CA GLN A 197 -1.69 -15.89 -19.27
C GLN A 197 -0.64 -14.78 -19.46
N LYS A 198 0.34 -14.73 -18.56
CA LYS A 198 1.40 -13.70 -18.59
C LYS A 198 2.67 -14.23 -19.24
N SER A 199 3.20 -13.48 -20.20
CA SER A 199 4.56 -13.70 -20.71
C SER A 199 5.60 -13.46 -19.61
N PRO A 200 6.71 -14.21 -19.58
CA PRO A 200 7.85 -13.86 -18.75
C PRO A 200 8.36 -12.46 -19.14
N CYS A 201 8.82 -11.68 -18.16
CA CYS A 201 9.45 -10.37 -18.34
C CYS A 201 8.55 -9.17 -18.72
N VAL A 202 7.23 -9.26 -18.59
CA VAL A 202 6.34 -8.09 -18.73
C VAL A 202 6.09 -7.39 -17.39
N THR A 203 5.81 -6.08 -17.43
CA THR A 203 5.30 -5.32 -16.29
C THR A 203 3.81 -5.11 -16.47
N GLN A 204 3.02 -5.56 -15.49
CA GLN A 204 1.58 -5.33 -15.53
C GLN A 204 1.23 -3.97 -14.93
N VAL A 205 0.40 -3.24 -15.68
CA VAL A 205 -0.22 -1.98 -15.27
C VAL A 205 -1.69 -2.22 -15.01
N LEU A 206 -2.19 -1.77 -13.87
CA LEU A 206 -3.61 -1.86 -13.50
C LEU A 206 -4.15 -0.44 -13.25
N PHE A 207 -5.20 -0.06 -13.97
CA PHE A 207 -6.01 1.12 -13.68
C PHE A 207 -7.37 0.72 -13.11
N GLN A 208 -7.79 1.32 -12.00
CA GLN A 208 -9.12 1.07 -11.45
C GLN A 208 -9.64 2.27 -10.66
N ASN A 209 -10.85 2.73 -10.99
CA ASN A 209 -11.63 3.53 -10.05
C ASN A 209 -12.05 2.62 -8.88
N VAL A 210 -11.58 2.93 -7.68
CA VAL A 210 -11.79 2.08 -6.51
C VAL A 210 -13.02 2.46 -5.70
N GLN A 211 -13.70 3.57 -6.01
CA GLN A 211 -14.86 4.06 -5.29
C GLN A 211 -14.60 4.19 -3.78
N GLY A 212 -13.47 4.78 -3.44
CA GLY A 212 -12.99 5.03 -2.09
C GLY A 212 -12.16 3.91 -1.46
N LEU A 213 -11.04 4.29 -0.86
CA LEU A 213 -10.22 3.40 -0.06
C LEU A 213 -10.65 3.46 1.42
N PRO A 214 -10.66 2.33 2.12
CA PRO A 214 -10.74 2.35 3.58
C PRO A 214 -9.39 2.80 4.16
N PHE A 215 -9.39 3.48 5.31
CA PHE A 215 -8.13 3.80 6.00
C PHE A 215 -7.61 2.68 6.94
N PRO A 216 -8.44 1.77 7.52
CA PRO A 216 -7.91 0.61 8.21
C PRO A 216 -7.32 -0.40 7.20
N VAL A 217 -6.04 -0.74 7.35
CA VAL A 217 -5.35 -1.77 6.54
C VAL A 217 -6.07 -3.13 6.64
N THR A 218 -6.73 -3.38 7.77
CA THR A 218 -7.47 -4.62 8.05
C THR A 218 -8.80 -4.73 7.30
N HIS A 219 -9.26 -3.66 6.66
CA HIS A 219 -10.55 -3.64 5.95
C HIS A 219 -10.52 -4.55 4.71
N ASP A 220 -11.59 -5.29 4.46
CA ASP A 220 -11.58 -6.34 3.43
C ASP A 220 -11.55 -5.82 2.00
N LYS A 221 -12.00 -4.57 1.78
CA LYS A 221 -11.75 -3.86 0.52
C LYS A 221 -10.25 -3.68 0.27
N GLN A 222 -9.47 -3.31 1.29
CA GLN A 222 -8.03 -3.16 1.19
C GLN A 222 -7.35 -4.50 0.93
N LYS A 223 -7.72 -5.54 1.68
CA LYS A 223 -7.22 -6.91 1.46
C LYS A 223 -7.55 -7.41 0.05
N GLY A 224 -8.75 -7.12 -0.45
CA GLY A 224 -9.18 -7.49 -1.78
C GLY A 224 -8.38 -6.76 -2.87
N LEU A 225 -8.10 -5.46 -2.70
CA LEU A 225 -7.23 -4.69 -3.59
C LEU A 225 -5.81 -5.28 -3.62
N PHE A 226 -5.20 -5.51 -2.46
CA PHE A 226 -3.87 -6.11 -2.39
C PHE A 226 -3.82 -7.54 -2.91
N LYS A 227 -4.88 -8.33 -2.68
CA LYS A 227 -5.02 -9.64 -3.31
C LYS A 227 -5.09 -9.55 -4.83
N CYS A 228 -5.79 -8.56 -5.37
CA CYS A 228 -5.78 -8.26 -6.80
C CYS A 228 -4.36 -8.03 -7.27
N TRP A 229 -3.63 -7.11 -6.63
CA TRP A 229 -2.26 -6.80 -7.03
C TRP A 229 -1.31 -7.99 -6.98
N THR A 230 -1.45 -8.87 -5.97
CA THR A 230 -0.65 -10.10 -5.88
C THR A 230 -1.00 -11.09 -6.98
N ASP A 231 -2.28 -11.45 -7.11
CA ASP A 231 -2.73 -12.45 -8.08
C ASP A 231 -2.45 -11.97 -9.51
N GLU A 232 -2.63 -10.68 -9.74
CA GLU A 232 -2.37 -9.99 -10.99
C GLU A 232 -0.92 -9.50 -11.13
N ARG A 233 0.01 -9.83 -10.22
CA ARG A 233 1.44 -9.48 -10.34
C ARG A 233 1.67 -8.02 -10.77
N VAL A 234 0.90 -7.10 -10.21
CA VAL A 234 0.86 -5.70 -10.62
C VAL A 234 2.20 -5.03 -10.31
N GLY A 235 2.81 -4.40 -11.31
CA GLY A 235 4.02 -3.58 -11.15
C GLY A 235 3.72 -2.08 -11.06
N ILE A 236 2.64 -1.63 -11.71
CA ILE A 236 2.19 -0.24 -11.71
C ILE A 236 0.69 -0.21 -11.42
N ALA A 237 0.28 0.41 -10.32
CA ALA A 237 -1.11 0.54 -9.92
C ALA A 237 -1.54 2.01 -10.00
N LEU A 238 -2.62 2.26 -10.74
CA LEU A 238 -3.22 3.57 -10.96
C LEU A 238 -4.66 3.54 -10.45
N LEU A 239 -4.98 4.38 -9.47
CA LEU A 239 -6.29 4.40 -8.82
C LEU A 239 -6.97 5.75 -9.00
N ALA A 240 -8.26 5.72 -9.29
CA ALA A 240 -9.15 6.88 -9.30
C ALA A 240 -10.19 6.77 -8.17
N GLU A 241 -10.73 7.91 -7.74
CA GLU A 241 -11.62 8.04 -6.58
C GLU A 241 -11.10 7.31 -5.34
N VAL A 242 -9.90 7.67 -4.88
CA VAL A 242 -9.39 7.15 -3.60
C VAL A 242 -10.25 7.58 -2.41
N ASN A 243 -11.04 8.65 -2.58
CA ASN A 243 -12.03 9.21 -1.68
C ASN A 243 -11.59 9.40 -0.22
N LEU A 244 -10.33 9.80 -0.01
CA LEU A 244 -9.76 10.08 1.30
C LEU A 244 -9.10 11.45 1.33
N GLN A 245 -9.41 12.21 2.37
CA GLN A 245 -8.65 13.40 2.73
C GLN A 245 -7.38 12.96 3.44
N TRP A 246 -6.29 12.88 2.70
CA TRP A 246 -5.06 12.30 3.23
C TRP A 246 -4.44 13.09 4.37
N SER A 247 -4.76 14.38 4.55
CA SER A 247 -4.33 15.14 5.75
C SER A 247 -5.02 14.64 7.03
N ALA A 248 -6.31 14.28 6.97
CA ALA A 248 -7.12 13.82 8.10
C ALA A 248 -6.92 12.34 8.48
N VAL A 249 -6.34 11.53 7.58
CA VAL A 249 -6.04 10.11 7.86
C VAL A 249 -4.93 10.01 8.93
N PRO A 250 -5.05 9.20 10.00
CA PRO A 250 -3.99 9.07 11.00
C PRO A 250 -2.65 8.56 10.45
N ARG A 251 -1.54 8.89 11.11
CA ARG A 251 -0.21 8.29 10.83
C ARG A 251 -0.29 6.77 11.04
N GLY A 252 0.39 5.98 10.21
CA GLY A 252 0.27 4.52 10.19
C GLY A 252 -0.86 3.99 9.30
N HIS A 253 -1.79 4.87 8.88
CA HIS A 253 -2.90 4.55 7.98
C HIS A 253 -2.84 5.33 6.67
N LYS A 254 -1.81 6.16 6.45
CA LYS A 254 -1.60 6.87 5.19
C LYS A 254 -1.32 5.87 4.06
N TRP A 255 -1.50 6.29 2.82
CA TRP A 255 -1.30 5.40 1.66
C TRP A 255 0.07 4.72 1.66
N PHE A 256 1.13 5.46 1.98
CA PHE A 256 2.48 4.93 2.13
C PHE A 256 2.52 3.75 3.12
N ASP A 257 1.97 3.92 4.34
CA ASP A 257 1.95 2.89 5.37
C ASP A 257 1.12 1.67 4.96
N GLN A 258 -0.01 1.91 4.28
CA GLN A 258 -0.84 0.84 3.75
C GLN A 258 -0.07 -0.02 2.73
N VAL A 259 0.60 0.60 1.76
CA VAL A 259 1.37 -0.15 0.73
C VAL A 259 2.63 -0.79 1.34
N LYS A 260 3.27 -0.14 2.31
CA LYS A 260 4.40 -0.72 3.07
C LYS A 260 4.00 -2.01 3.80
N SER A 261 2.79 -2.06 4.34
CA SER A 261 2.26 -3.28 4.97
C SER A 261 2.01 -4.43 3.98
N PHE A 262 1.85 -4.11 2.71
CA PHE A 262 1.60 -5.07 1.63
C PHE A 262 2.89 -5.67 1.06
N THR A 263 3.91 -4.85 0.81
CA THR A 263 5.15 -5.31 0.19
C THR A 263 6.41 -4.78 0.87
N ASN A 264 7.37 -5.68 1.07
CA ASN A 264 8.73 -5.37 1.52
C ASN A 264 9.74 -5.23 0.37
N GLN A 265 9.31 -5.39 -0.89
CA GLN A 265 10.21 -5.33 -2.06
C GLN A 265 10.42 -3.91 -2.60
N GLY A 266 9.88 -2.91 -1.90
CA GLY A 266 9.89 -1.50 -2.30
C GLY A 266 8.59 -1.07 -2.97
N HIS A 267 8.22 0.18 -2.75
CA HIS A 267 7.13 0.86 -3.44
C HIS A 267 7.45 2.36 -3.55
N PHE A 268 6.84 3.03 -4.52
CA PHE A 268 6.89 4.49 -4.64
C PHE A 268 5.50 4.99 -5.05
N SER A 269 4.93 5.94 -4.30
CA SER A 269 3.55 6.37 -4.51
C SER A 269 3.44 7.88 -4.59
N SER A 270 2.57 8.36 -5.47
CA SER A 270 2.10 9.75 -5.51
C SER A 270 0.58 9.75 -5.35
N VAL A 271 0.08 10.67 -4.54
CA VAL A 271 -1.35 10.73 -4.19
C VAL A 271 -1.83 12.17 -4.28
N SER A 272 -3.00 12.35 -4.88
CA SER A 272 -3.66 13.64 -5.08
C SER A 272 -5.06 13.61 -4.45
N TYR A 273 -5.45 14.69 -3.79
CA TYR A 273 -6.76 14.88 -3.15
C TYR A 273 -7.10 16.37 -3.10
N TYR A 274 -8.32 16.71 -2.67
CA TYR A 274 -8.76 18.10 -2.60
C TYR A 274 -8.24 18.77 -1.32
N GLU A 275 -7.51 19.87 -1.48
CA GLU A 275 -6.75 20.55 -0.42
C GLU A 275 -7.38 21.87 0.05
N HIS A 276 -8.39 22.39 -0.67
CA HIS A 276 -9.05 23.67 -0.36
C HIS A 276 -10.27 23.52 0.55
N GLN A 277 -10.19 22.68 1.57
CA GLN A 277 -11.26 22.61 2.56
C GLN A 277 -11.18 23.81 3.50
N GLU A 278 -12.24 24.59 3.55
CA GLU A 278 -12.36 25.75 4.45
C GLU A 278 -12.52 25.34 5.91
N PHE A 279 -13.10 24.16 6.17
CA PHE A 279 -13.38 23.66 7.51
C PHE A 279 -12.85 22.23 7.70
N PRO A 280 -12.19 21.92 8.82
CA PRO A 280 -11.80 20.55 9.16
C PRO A 280 -13.06 19.68 9.25
N THR A 281 -13.17 18.69 8.36
CA THR A 281 -14.22 17.68 8.50
C THR A 281 -13.78 16.61 9.50
N PRO A 282 -14.62 16.21 10.47
CA PRO A 282 -14.28 15.14 11.41
C PRO A 282 -14.15 13.77 10.72
N SER A 283 -14.63 13.64 9.47
CA SER A 283 -14.50 12.45 8.64
C SER A 283 -13.28 12.57 7.73
N ALA A 284 -12.51 11.49 7.61
CA ALA A 284 -11.44 11.35 6.62
C ALA A 284 -11.96 11.10 5.19
N HIS A 285 -13.28 10.95 5.01
CA HIS A 285 -13.88 10.72 3.69
C HIS A 285 -14.06 12.03 2.92
N GLN A 286 -13.64 12.04 1.66
CA GLN A 286 -13.77 13.15 0.74
C GLN A 286 -13.98 12.58 -0.67
N TRP A 287 -14.77 13.20 -1.54
CA TRP A 287 -14.96 12.68 -2.91
C TRP A 287 -13.80 13.05 -3.84
N GLY A 288 -13.45 12.15 -4.76
CA GLY A 288 -12.41 12.32 -5.77
C GLY A 288 -11.04 11.77 -5.34
N GLY A 289 -9.98 12.41 -5.84
CA GLY A 289 -8.60 12.03 -5.58
C GLY A 289 -8.09 10.88 -6.46
N CYS A 290 -6.79 10.87 -6.70
CA CYS A 290 -6.09 9.89 -7.54
C CYS A 290 -4.83 9.39 -6.84
N SER A 291 -4.37 8.19 -7.20
CA SER A 291 -3.09 7.64 -6.77
C SER A 291 -2.37 6.94 -7.91
N ALA A 292 -1.07 7.15 -8.02
CA ALA A 292 -0.16 6.37 -8.84
C ALA A 292 0.82 5.67 -7.90
N THR A 293 1.06 4.37 -8.10
CA THR A 293 1.93 3.56 -7.23
C THR A 293 2.75 2.59 -8.07
N LEU A 294 4.07 2.64 -7.92
CA LEU A 294 5.00 1.66 -8.44
C LEU A 294 5.31 0.62 -7.37
N LEU A 295 5.40 -0.64 -7.78
CA LEU A 295 5.60 -1.78 -6.89
C LEU A 295 6.87 -2.55 -7.25
N HIS A 296 7.49 -3.14 -6.22
CA HIS A 296 8.58 -4.10 -6.36
C HIS A 296 9.76 -3.54 -7.18
N LYS A 297 10.19 -4.26 -8.23
CA LYS A 297 11.32 -3.87 -9.08
C LYS A 297 11.09 -2.53 -9.81
N VAL A 298 9.84 -2.21 -10.16
CA VAL A 298 9.51 -0.97 -10.88
C VAL A 298 9.72 0.25 -9.98
N ALA A 299 9.46 0.12 -8.68
CA ALA A 299 9.62 1.22 -7.72
C ALA A 299 11.07 1.74 -7.63
N ARG A 300 12.07 0.89 -7.89
CA ARG A 300 13.50 1.27 -7.88
C ARG A 300 13.87 2.22 -9.02
N ARG A 301 13.05 2.26 -10.07
CA ARG A 301 13.21 3.15 -11.22
C ARG A 301 12.46 4.47 -11.06
N ALA A 302 11.77 4.69 -9.94
CA ALA A 302 11.11 5.94 -9.67
C ALA A 302 12.12 7.10 -9.70
N LYS A 303 11.92 8.06 -10.60
CA LYS A 303 12.75 9.26 -10.72
C LYS A 303 12.17 10.41 -9.90
N SER A 304 10.87 10.61 -10.03
CA SER A 304 10.12 11.64 -9.32
C SER A 304 8.62 11.34 -9.34
N GLY A 305 7.86 11.96 -8.45
CA GLY A 305 6.40 11.91 -8.47
C GLY A 305 5.82 13.32 -8.34
N GLY A 306 4.58 13.47 -8.76
CA GLY A 306 3.84 14.72 -8.60
C GLY A 306 2.35 14.50 -8.60
N LYS A 307 1.61 15.58 -8.34
CA LYS A 307 0.16 15.61 -8.21
C LYS A 307 -0.38 16.88 -8.86
N ASP A 308 -1.69 16.94 -9.01
CA ASP A 308 -2.40 18.15 -9.42
C ASP A 308 -2.04 19.36 -8.53
N GLU A 309 -1.25 20.28 -9.09
CA GLU A 309 -0.70 21.46 -8.41
C GLU A 309 -1.78 22.45 -7.98
N THR A 310 -2.97 22.37 -8.60
CA THR A 310 -4.11 23.19 -8.17
C THR A 310 -4.64 22.76 -6.81
N GLY A 311 -4.27 21.59 -6.28
CA GLY A 311 -4.82 21.04 -5.04
C GLY A 311 -6.26 20.54 -5.17
N LEU A 312 -6.76 20.30 -6.39
CA LEU A 312 -8.13 19.81 -6.63
C LEU A 312 -8.27 18.28 -6.63
N GLY A 313 -7.18 17.53 -6.55
CA GLY A 313 -7.22 16.07 -6.49
C GLY A 313 -7.44 15.38 -7.84
N ARG A 314 -7.23 16.05 -8.97
CA ARG A 314 -7.69 15.58 -10.29
C ARG A 314 -6.81 14.51 -10.92
N PHE A 315 -5.51 14.52 -10.62
CA PHE A 315 -4.55 13.55 -11.14
C PHE A 315 -3.30 13.43 -10.27
N SER A 316 -2.61 12.29 -10.38
CA SER A 316 -1.31 12.00 -9.76
C SER A 316 -0.42 11.27 -10.76
N TRP A 317 0.88 11.56 -10.76
CA TRP A 317 1.81 10.99 -11.71
C TRP A 317 3.14 10.57 -11.07
N ILE A 318 3.84 9.64 -11.72
CA ILE A 318 5.20 9.21 -11.37
C ILE A 318 6.01 9.12 -12.66
N LYS A 319 7.20 9.69 -12.66
CA LYS A 319 8.20 9.55 -13.73
C LYS A 319 9.13 8.39 -13.40
N ILE A 320 9.24 7.45 -14.33
CA ILE A 320 10.08 6.27 -14.27
C ILE A 320 11.31 6.52 -15.14
N ARG A 321 12.50 6.34 -14.57
CA ARG A 321 13.78 6.57 -15.24
C ARG A 321 14.02 5.54 -16.34
N GLY A 322 14.29 6.02 -17.55
CA GLY A 322 14.78 5.22 -18.67
C GLY A 322 16.28 5.39 -18.94
N ARG A 323 16.76 4.80 -20.04
CA ARG A 323 18.13 4.99 -20.53
C ARG A 323 18.27 6.43 -21.02
N ASP A 324 19.40 7.04 -20.68
CA ASP A 324 19.80 8.32 -21.24
C ASP A 324 20.47 8.07 -22.61
N ILE A 325 19.81 8.46 -23.71
CA ILE A 325 20.33 8.28 -25.07
C ILE A 325 21.33 9.38 -25.44
N ARG A 326 21.37 10.48 -24.67
CA ARG A 326 22.26 11.63 -24.92
C ARG A 326 23.75 11.29 -24.91
N GLN A 327 24.14 10.15 -24.33
CA GLN A 327 25.53 9.69 -24.31
C GLN A 327 25.95 8.86 -25.54
N GLN A 328 25.01 8.42 -26.39
CA GLN A 328 25.32 7.57 -27.55
C GLN A 328 25.29 8.30 -28.90
N GLU A 329 24.54 9.39 -29.05
CA GLU A 329 24.48 10.14 -30.30
C GLU A 329 25.45 11.33 -30.29
N SER A 330 26.73 11.06 -30.55
CA SER A 330 27.70 12.08 -31.00
C SER A 330 27.73 12.23 -32.52
N GLN A 331 26.77 11.64 -33.27
CA GLN A 331 26.92 11.52 -34.73
C GLN A 331 25.61 11.40 -35.54
N THR A 332 24.52 12.08 -35.14
CA THR A 332 23.33 12.24 -36.00
C THR A 332 22.85 13.70 -36.00
N ASP A 333 22.59 14.25 -37.19
CA ASP A 333 22.11 15.63 -37.43
C ASP A 333 20.62 15.83 -37.01
N GLY A 334 20.23 15.25 -35.88
CA GLY A 334 18.90 15.37 -35.30
C GLY A 334 18.93 16.11 -33.95
N PRO A 335 17.80 16.68 -33.49
CA PRO A 335 17.69 17.16 -32.12
C PRO A 335 18.03 16.00 -31.16
N PRO A 336 18.85 16.23 -30.12
CA PRO A 336 19.30 15.17 -29.23
C PRO A 336 18.10 14.45 -28.62
N ALA A 337 18.02 13.13 -28.82
CA ALA A 337 16.97 12.33 -28.20
C ALA A 337 17.11 12.41 -26.67
N GLY A 338 16.08 12.92 -26.00
CA GLY A 338 16.01 12.96 -24.55
C GLY A 338 16.01 11.56 -23.91
N PRO A 339 16.12 11.45 -22.58
CA PRO A 339 15.99 10.16 -21.90
C PRO A 339 14.62 9.53 -22.19
N LEU A 340 14.57 8.22 -22.44
CA LEU A 340 13.34 7.43 -22.62
C LEU A 340 12.59 7.24 -21.28
N ASP A 341 12.34 8.33 -20.56
CA ASP A 341 11.59 8.30 -19.31
C ASP A 341 10.11 7.98 -19.61
N LEU A 342 9.47 7.19 -18.74
CA LEU A 342 8.04 6.91 -18.82
C LEU A 342 7.31 7.65 -17.71
N VAL A 343 6.33 8.50 -18.05
CA VAL A 343 5.43 9.12 -17.07
C VAL A 343 4.15 8.30 -16.99
N VAL A 344 3.88 7.74 -15.81
CA VAL A 344 2.62 7.05 -15.52
C VAL A 344 1.69 7.97 -14.75
N VAL A 345 0.43 8.06 -15.17
CA VAL A 345 -0.54 9.05 -14.68
C VAL A 345 -1.85 8.34 -14.34
N SER A 346 -2.40 8.63 -13.16
CA SER A 346 -3.78 8.31 -12.80
C SER A 346 -4.58 9.61 -12.76
N ALA A 347 -5.72 9.65 -13.45
CA ALA A 347 -6.58 10.82 -13.53
C ALA A 347 -8.07 10.49 -13.37
N TYR A 348 -8.83 11.47 -12.88
CA TYR A 348 -10.28 11.37 -12.68
C TYR A 348 -10.97 12.64 -13.19
N ARG A 349 -11.80 12.47 -14.23
CA ARG A 349 -12.67 13.53 -14.76
C ARG A 349 -14.01 13.51 -14.03
N PRO A 350 -14.44 14.60 -13.39
CA PRO A 350 -15.65 14.56 -12.59
C PRO A 350 -16.89 14.28 -13.45
N ASN A 351 -17.92 13.71 -12.80
CA ASN A 351 -19.26 13.63 -13.39
C ASN A 351 -19.78 15.03 -13.78
N LYS A 352 -20.79 15.06 -14.65
CA LYS A 352 -21.53 16.30 -14.98
C LYS A 352 -22.08 16.96 -13.71
N GLU A 353 -22.41 18.25 -13.82
CA GLU A 353 -23.06 19.03 -12.75
C GLU A 353 -24.11 18.19 -12.02
N GLY A 354 -23.84 17.91 -10.74
CA GLY A 354 -24.72 17.15 -9.88
C GLY A 354 -25.67 18.07 -9.13
N THR A 355 -26.86 17.58 -8.82
CA THR A 355 -27.82 18.28 -7.93
C THR A 355 -27.30 18.47 -6.51
N ASN A 356 -26.25 17.76 -6.13
CA ASN A 356 -25.66 17.82 -4.79
C ASN A 356 -24.55 18.87 -4.73
N ALA A 357 -24.72 19.87 -3.85
CA ALA A 357 -23.75 20.94 -3.63
C ALA A 357 -22.33 20.43 -3.30
N GLY A 358 -22.18 19.25 -2.68
CA GLY A 358 -20.90 18.64 -2.31
C GLY A 358 -20.27 17.71 -3.38
N SER A 359 -20.65 17.83 -4.66
CA SER A 359 -20.06 17.04 -5.74
C SER A 359 -18.64 17.52 -6.09
N VAL A 360 -17.78 16.61 -6.58
CA VAL A 360 -16.42 16.96 -7.06
C VAL A 360 -16.47 18.06 -8.12
N TRP A 361 -17.47 18.01 -9.01
CA TRP A 361 -17.66 19.02 -10.03
C TRP A 361 -17.92 20.41 -9.43
N ASN A 362 -18.78 20.52 -8.40
CA ASN A 362 -19.07 21.80 -7.74
C ASN A 362 -17.85 22.36 -7.01
N TYR A 363 -17.06 21.52 -6.32
CA TYR A 363 -15.82 21.96 -5.67
C TYR A 363 -14.83 22.55 -6.69
N GLN A 364 -14.64 21.88 -7.82
CA GLN A 364 -13.77 22.38 -8.89
C GLN A 364 -14.34 23.66 -9.52
N ARG A 365 -15.66 23.72 -9.78
CA ARG A 365 -16.29 24.93 -10.35
C ARG A 365 -16.10 26.13 -9.42
N ASN A 366 -16.34 25.98 -8.13
CA ASN A 366 -16.19 27.07 -7.16
C ASN A 366 -14.75 27.57 -7.10
N TYR A 367 -13.78 26.64 -7.08
CA TYR A 367 -12.37 26.99 -7.15
C TYR A 367 -12.05 27.81 -8.42
N TRP A 368 -12.46 27.34 -9.61
CA TRP A 368 -12.17 28.04 -10.86
C TRP A 368 -12.87 29.38 -10.96
N LEU A 369 -14.12 29.49 -10.50
CA LEU A 369 -14.85 30.76 -10.42
C LEU A 369 -14.13 31.76 -9.50
N SER A 370 -13.58 31.30 -8.37
CA SER A 370 -12.78 32.15 -7.48
C SER A 370 -11.51 32.70 -8.15
N LYS A 371 -11.04 32.05 -9.23
CA LYS A 371 -9.91 32.47 -10.07
C LYS A 371 -10.35 33.19 -11.35
N GLY A 372 -11.65 33.53 -11.49
CA GLY A 372 -12.19 34.20 -12.69
C GLY A 372 -12.35 33.29 -13.92
N VAL A 373 -12.23 31.97 -13.76
CA VAL A 373 -12.38 30.98 -14.85
C VAL A 373 -13.78 30.37 -14.82
N THR A 374 -14.53 30.52 -15.91
CA THR A 374 -15.93 30.06 -16.04
C THR A 374 -16.08 28.74 -16.81
N MET A 375 -14.97 28.16 -17.27
CA MET A 375 -14.93 26.90 -18.01
C MET A 375 -15.52 25.74 -17.21
N ASP A 376 -16.20 24.79 -17.87
CA ASP A 376 -16.68 23.56 -17.22
C ASP A 376 -15.46 22.81 -16.62
N PRO A 377 -15.49 22.43 -15.33
CA PRO A 377 -14.41 21.68 -14.68
C PRO A 377 -13.91 20.47 -15.46
N ARG A 378 -14.79 19.80 -16.19
CA ARG A 378 -14.46 18.61 -16.98
C ARG A 378 -13.65 18.94 -18.22
N ASP A 379 -13.92 20.08 -18.85
CA ASP A 379 -13.18 20.55 -20.02
C ASP A 379 -11.87 21.22 -19.58
N LYS A 380 -11.89 21.93 -18.44
CA LYS A 380 -10.69 22.47 -17.81
C LYS A 380 -9.69 21.37 -17.44
N LEU A 381 -10.16 20.24 -16.89
CA LEU A 381 -9.29 19.09 -16.64
C LEU A 381 -8.67 18.56 -17.94
N THR A 382 -9.48 18.38 -18.98
CA THR A 382 -8.98 17.86 -20.26
C THR A 382 -7.91 18.77 -20.85
N LEU A 383 -8.13 20.09 -20.82
CA LEU A 383 -7.14 21.09 -21.25
C LEU A 383 -5.84 20.99 -20.43
N ASP A 384 -5.94 21.00 -19.10
CA ASP A 384 -4.76 20.95 -18.22
C ASP A 384 -3.96 19.65 -18.41
N LEU A 385 -4.64 18.51 -18.60
CA LEU A 385 -3.99 17.24 -18.88
C LEU A 385 -3.27 17.25 -20.24
N VAL A 386 -3.89 17.82 -21.28
CA VAL A 386 -3.28 17.95 -22.61
C VAL A 386 -2.02 18.82 -22.55
N ASP A 387 -2.05 19.93 -21.81
CA ASP A 387 -0.89 20.80 -21.64
C ASP A 387 0.26 20.08 -20.91
N LEU A 388 -0.03 19.29 -19.87
CA LEU A 388 0.97 18.47 -19.18
C LEU A 388 1.54 17.37 -20.08
N ILE A 389 0.69 16.72 -20.87
CA ILE A 389 1.10 15.71 -21.86
C ILE A 389 2.08 16.34 -22.86
N LYS A 390 1.78 17.52 -23.39
CA LYS A 390 2.67 18.25 -24.31
C LYS A 390 4.01 18.57 -23.66
N GLN A 391 4.01 19.03 -22.41
CA GLN A 391 5.24 19.32 -21.66
C GLN A 391 6.09 18.06 -21.45
N TRP A 392 5.49 16.94 -21.06
CA TRP A 392 6.23 15.68 -20.88
C TRP A 392 6.79 15.15 -22.20
N LYS A 393 6.02 15.22 -23.29
CA LYS A 393 6.51 14.84 -24.62
C LYS A 393 7.66 15.73 -25.08
N ALA A 394 7.56 17.04 -24.87
CA ALA A 394 8.65 17.98 -25.19
C ALA A 394 9.92 17.69 -24.38
N ALA A 395 9.77 17.13 -23.17
CA ALA A 395 10.88 16.65 -22.34
C ALA A 395 11.41 15.25 -22.75
N GLY A 396 10.91 14.66 -23.84
CA GLY A 396 11.32 13.35 -24.34
C GLY A 396 10.68 12.16 -23.62
N CYS A 397 9.65 12.37 -22.80
CA CYS A 397 9.01 11.30 -22.07
C CYS A 397 7.96 10.56 -22.92
N GLU A 398 7.90 9.24 -22.76
CA GLU A 398 6.72 8.43 -23.09
C GLU A 398 5.68 8.56 -21.97
N ILE A 399 4.40 8.34 -22.30
CA ILE A 399 3.28 8.59 -21.39
C ILE A 399 2.36 7.36 -21.35
N LEU A 400 1.95 7.00 -20.13
CA LEU A 400 0.87 6.07 -19.85
C LEU A 400 -0.13 6.74 -18.92
N LEU A 401 -1.36 6.89 -19.39
CA LEU A 401 -2.46 7.57 -18.69
C LEU A 401 -3.60 6.58 -18.42
N GLY A 402 -3.83 6.25 -17.15
CA GLY A 402 -5.07 5.63 -16.68
C GLY A 402 -6.07 6.72 -16.31
N LEU A 403 -7.25 6.70 -16.94
CA LEU A 403 -8.25 7.76 -16.79
C LEU A 403 -9.65 7.19 -16.62
N ASP A 404 -10.34 7.67 -15.60
CA ASP A 404 -11.81 7.63 -15.55
C ASP A 404 -12.32 8.92 -16.19
N ALA A 405 -12.76 8.81 -17.45
CA ALA A 405 -13.09 9.98 -18.27
C ALA A 405 -14.51 10.50 -18.02
N ASN A 406 -15.38 9.69 -17.38
CA ASN A 406 -16.83 9.94 -17.31
C ASN A 406 -17.41 10.40 -18.67
N LYS A 407 -16.86 9.84 -19.76
CA LYS A 407 -17.17 10.11 -21.17
C LYS A 407 -16.83 8.85 -21.96
N ASP A 408 -17.58 8.59 -23.03
CA ASP A 408 -17.34 7.45 -23.91
C ASP A 408 -15.92 7.48 -24.49
N VAL A 409 -15.12 6.44 -24.18
CA VAL A 409 -13.75 6.26 -24.71
C VAL A 409 -13.69 5.33 -25.92
N SER A 410 -14.79 4.67 -26.26
CA SER A 410 -14.88 3.75 -27.41
C SER A 410 -15.19 4.45 -28.72
N TYR A 411 -16.00 5.52 -28.67
CA TYR A 411 -16.44 6.22 -29.86
C TYR A 411 -15.25 6.81 -30.61
N ASN A 412 -15.16 6.53 -31.91
CA ASN A 412 -14.05 6.93 -32.77
C ASN A 412 -14.56 7.86 -33.87
N SER A 413 -14.69 9.14 -33.53
CA SER A 413 -15.21 10.21 -34.39
C SER A 413 -14.32 11.46 -34.21
N PRO A 414 -14.22 12.37 -35.17
CA PRO A 414 -13.39 13.58 -35.05
C PRO A 414 -13.58 14.39 -33.77
N SER A 415 -14.79 14.39 -33.19
CA SER A 415 -15.13 15.08 -31.94
C SER A 415 -15.12 14.21 -30.68
N SER A 416 -14.71 12.94 -30.81
CA SER A 416 -14.71 12.00 -29.69
C SER A 416 -13.53 12.23 -28.76
N PHE A 417 -13.71 11.84 -27.49
CA PHE A 417 -12.64 11.92 -26.49
C PHE A 417 -11.41 11.08 -26.89
N ARG A 418 -11.64 9.93 -27.53
CA ARG A 418 -10.57 9.08 -28.05
C ARG A 418 -9.74 9.80 -29.10
N GLN A 419 -10.39 10.55 -30.00
CA GLN A 419 -9.69 11.30 -31.04
C GLN A 419 -8.94 12.51 -30.49
N GLU A 420 -9.50 13.18 -29.46
CA GLU A 420 -8.84 14.28 -28.74
C GLU A 420 -7.52 13.84 -28.08
N MET A 421 -7.50 12.66 -27.46
CA MET A 421 -6.25 12.06 -26.96
C MET A 421 -5.31 11.64 -28.11
N ARG A 422 -5.87 11.12 -29.21
CA ARG A 422 -5.10 10.70 -30.38
C ARG A 422 -4.41 11.86 -31.08
N SER A 423 -5.02 13.04 -31.16
CA SER A 423 -4.37 14.24 -31.70
C SER A 423 -3.14 14.65 -30.90
N GLU A 424 -3.10 14.28 -29.61
CA GLU A 424 -1.95 14.50 -28.74
C GLU A 424 -0.95 13.33 -28.76
N GLY A 425 -1.13 12.35 -29.65
CA GLY A 425 -0.26 11.21 -29.83
C GLY A 425 -0.49 10.06 -28.84
N LEU A 426 -1.63 10.04 -28.15
CA LEU A 426 -2.01 8.98 -27.23
C LEU A 426 -3.06 8.05 -27.85
N THR A 427 -2.79 6.76 -27.86
CA THR A 427 -3.70 5.72 -28.35
C THR A 427 -4.32 4.96 -27.18
N GLU A 428 -5.63 4.69 -27.24
CA GLU A 428 -6.30 3.83 -26.26
C GLU A 428 -5.80 2.38 -26.42
N ALA A 429 -5.13 1.85 -25.40
CA ALA A 429 -4.30 0.66 -25.47
C ALA A 429 -5.07 -0.66 -25.60
N ILE A 430 -6.30 -0.75 -25.07
CA ILE A 430 -7.06 -2.00 -25.01
C ILE A 430 -7.99 -2.09 -26.22
N LEU A 431 -8.75 -1.04 -26.49
CA LEU A 431 -9.71 -0.91 -27.58
C LEU A 431 -9.04 -0.76 -28.95
N HIS A 432 -7.75 -0.42 -29.00
CA HIS A 432 -6.98 -0.50 -30.25
C HIS A 432 -6.62 -1.95 -30.61
N ARG A 433 -6.49 -2.84 -29.63
CA ARG A 433 -6.07 -4.23 -29.82
C ARG A 433 -7.23 -5.18 -30.06
N HIS A 434 -8.37 -4.93 -29.42
CA HIS A 434 -9.53 -5.79 -29.47
C HIS A 434 -10.61 -5.18 -30.37
N GLN A 435 -11.12 -5.98 -31.30
CA GLN A 435 -12.27 -5.61 -32.13
C GLN A 435 -13.56 -6.19 -31.50
N GLY A 436 -14.68 -5.47 -31.65
CA GLY A 436 -15.99 -5.95 -31.21
C GLY A 436 -16.76 -4.92 -30.36
N PRO A 437 -17.94 -5.30 -29.83
CA PRO A 437 -18.66 -4.45 -28.89
C PRO A 437 -17.81 -4.25 -27.63
N TYR A 438 -17.53 -3.00 -27.32
CA TYR A 438 -16.72 -2.63 -26.18
C TYR A 438 -17.58 -2.64 -24.91
N PRO A 439 -17.33 -3.53 -23.94
CA PRO A 439 -18.22 -3.67 -22.81
C PRO A 439 -18.09 -2.50 -21.83
N ALA A 440 -19.18 -2.19 -21.13
CA ALA A 440 -19.20 -1.14 -20.12
C ALA A 440 -18.17 -1.38 -19.01
N THR A 441 -17.46 -0.32 -18.61
CA THR A 441 -16.48 -0.35 -17.51
C THR A 441 -17.11 -0.18 -16.12
N THR A 442 -18.41 0.13 -16.05
CA THR A 442 -19.14 0.32 -14.79
C THR A 442 -20.43 -0.49 -14.74
N GLN A 443 -20.88 -0.84 -13.54
CA GLN A 443 -22.10 -1.63 -13.34
C GLN A 443 -23.38 -0.82 -13.55
N SER A 444 -23.36 0.47 -13.21
CA SER A 444 -24.52 1.35 -13.10
C SER A 444 -24.84 2.13 -14.37
N TRP A 445 -23.91 2.22 -15.32
CA TRP A 445 -24.17 2.90 -16.59
C TRP A 445 -25.08 2.06 -17.48
N MET A 446 -26.22 2.65 -17.88
CA MET A 446 -27.21 1.99 -18.73
C MET A 446 -26.75 1.85 -20.19
N THR A 447 -25.83 2.69 -20.64
CA THR A 447 -25.19 2.53 -21.96
C THR A 447 -24.07 1.50 -21.82
N ASP A 448 -23.98 0.54 -22.75
CA ASP A 448 -22.95 -0.49 -22.75
C ASP A 448 -21.60 0.07 -23.25
N THR A 449 -21.14 1.14 -22.59
CA THR A 449 -20.11 2.02 -23.09
C THR A 449 -18.97 2.11 -22.07
N PRO A 450 -17.71 1.90 -22.48
CA PRO A 450 -16.58 2.12 -21.60
C PRO A 450 -16.37 3.62 -21.38
N ILE A 451 -16.16 3.99 -20.12
CA ILE A 451 -15.83 5.37 -19.70
C ILE A 451 -14.47 5.47 -18.99
N ASN A 452 -13.85 4.32 -18.74
CA ASN A 452 -12.49 4.21 -18.23
C ASN A 452 -11.59 3.79 -19.39
N GLY A 453 -10.38 4.33 -19.48
CA GLY A 453 -9.42 3.98 -20.53
C GLY A 453 -7.98 4.02 -20.05
N ILE A 454 -7.13 3.26 -20.74
CA ILE A 454 -5.67 3.37 -20.61
C ILE A 454 -5.13 3.88 -21.93
N PHE A 455 -4.53 5.06 -21.91
CA PHE A 455 -3.99 5.73 -23.08
C PHE A 455 -2.47 5.72 -23.02
N VAL A 456 -1.82 5.42 -24.14
CA VAL A 456 -0.35 5.32 -24.21
C VAL A 456 0.19 6.04 -25.44
N THR A 457 1.39 6.60 -25.34
CA THR A 457 2.16 7.05 -26.50
C THR A 457 2.72 5.86 -27.28
N ASN A 458 3.10 6.08 -28.54
CA ASN A 458 3.52 5.02 -29.45
C ASN A 458 4.80 4.27 -29.01
N GLY A 459 5.67 4.87 -28.20
CA GLY A 459 6.88 4.20 -27.69
C GLY A 459 6.59 3.18 -26.58
N VAL A 460 5.41 3.20 -25.96
CA VAL A 460 5.02 2.21 -24.95
C VAL A 460 4.63 0.89 -25.62
N ARG A 461 5.46 -0.14 -25.45
CA ARG A 461 5.24 -1.45 -26.09
C ARG A 461 4.26 -2.30 -25.29
N VAL A 462 2.98 -2.21 -25.66
CA VAL A 462 1.89 -3.01 -25.06
C VAL A 462 1.85 -4.41 -25.68
N THR A 463 1.91 -5.45 -24.85
CA THR A 463 1.95 -6.86 -25.28
C THR A 463 0.62 -7.59 -25.09
N ALA A 464 -0.14 -7.25 -24.06
CA ALA A 464 -1.48 -7.78 -23.79
C ALA A 464 -2.31 -6.75 -23.02
N GLY A 465 -3.63 -6.92 -22.99
CA GLY A 465 -4.49 -6.09 -22.17
C GLY A 465 -5.96 -6.48 -22.20
N GLY A 466 -6.70 -6.01 -21.22
CA GLY A 466 -8.10 -6.36 -21.06
C GLY A 466 -8.75 -5.73 -19.84
N TYR A 467 -9.99 -6.12 -19.59
CA TYR A 467 -10.75 -5.72 -18.41
C TYR A 467 -10.95 -6.91 -17.50
N LEU A 468 -10.80 -6.71 -16.19
CA LEU A 468 -11.17 -7.69 -15.18
C LEU A 468 -12.70 -7.85 -15.09
N ASP A 469 -13.12 -8.95 -14.48
CA ASP A 469 -14.51 -9.20 -14.08
C ASP A 469 -15.00 -8.14 -13.09
N PHE A 470 -16.29 -7.78 -13.14
CA PHE A 470 -16.89 -6.97 -12.08
C PHE A 470 -16.80 -7.69 -10.74
N GLN A 471 -16.41 -6.93 -9.71
CA GLN A 471 -16.30 -7.37 -8.33
C GLN A 471 -15.47 -8.66 -8.13
N HIS A 472 -14.47 -8.91 -8.99
CA HIS A 472 -13.68 -10.14 -8.93
C HIS A 472 -12.92 -10.28 -7.60
N TYR A 473 -12.25 -9.20 -7.19
CA TYR A 473 -11.34 -9.17 -6.04
C TYR A 473 -11.93 -8.45 -4.82
N PHE A 474 -12.54 -7.30 -5.06
CA PHE A 474 -13.25 -6.48 -4.06
C PHE A 474 -14.53 -5.93 -4.70
N LYS A 475 -15.26 -5.03 -4.03
CA LYS A 475 -16.61 -4.60 -4.45
C LYS A 475 -16.70 -3.14 -4.95
N PRO A 476 -15.90 -2.70 -5.93
CA PRO A 476 -16.19 -1.47 -6.66
C PRO A 476 -17.24 -1.74 -7.75
N ASP A 477 -17.97 -0.71 -8.14
CA ASP A 477 -18.85 -0.72 -9.30
C ASP A 477 -18.10 -0.57 -10.64
N HIS A 478 -16.83 -0.16 -10.63
CA HIS A 478 -15.94 -0.14 -11.79
C HIS A 478 -15.09 -1.43 -11.88
N ARG A 479 -14.90 -1.95 -13.09
CA ARG A 479 -13.94 -3.04 -13.33
C ARG A 479 -12.51 -2.49 -13.43
N GLY A 480 -11.52 -3.31 -13.08
CA GLY A 480 -10.11 -2.96 -13.29
C GLY A 480 -9.73 -3.14 -14.77
N LEU A 481 -9.03 -2.18 -15.34
CA LEU A 481 -8.42 -2.24 -16.66
C LEU A 481 -6.94 -2.61 -16.48
N TRP A 482 -6.42 -3.49 -17.31
CA TRP A 482 -5.01 -3.87 -17.23
C TRP A 482 -4.37 -3.94 -18.60
N ILE A 483 -3.08 -3.64 -18.64
CA ILE A 483 -2.20 -3.87 -19.78
C ILE A 483 -0.87 -4.44 -19.30
N ASP A 484 -0.28 -5.31 -20.11
CA ASP A 484 1.10 -5.74 -19.95
C ASP A 484 1.97 -4.90 -20.90
N ILE A 485 3.04 -4.34 -20.36
CA ILE A 485 4.03 -3.57 -21.12
C ILE A 485 5.39 -4.24 -21.04
N ASP A 486 6.12 -4.21 -22.15
CA ASP A 486 7.56 -4.43 -22.15
C ASP A 486 8.24 -3.15 -21.64
N LEU A 487 8.37 -3.07 -20.32
CA LEU A 487 8.92 -1.89 -19.63
C LEU A 487 10.38 -1.67 -20.03
N GLU A 488 11.16 -2.73 -20.24
CA GLU A 488 12.57 -2.61 -20.59
C GLU A 488 12.74 -2.04 -21.99
N ALA A 489 11.98 -2.55 -22.96
CA ALA A 489 11.99 -2.00 -24.32
C ALA A 489 11.44 -0.57 -24.37
N THR A 490 10.44 -0.24 -23.55
CA THR A 490 9.89 1.13 -23.45
C THR A 490 10.92 2.10 -22.88
N LEU A 491 11.72 1.66 -21.91
CA LEU A 491 12.74 2.48 -21.24
C LEU A 491 14.11 2.44 -21.92
N GLY A 492 14.31 1.57 -22.92
CA GLY A 492 15.58 1.41 -23.63
C GLY A 492 16.72 0.82 -22.79
N THR A 493 16.43 0.18 -21.66
CA THR A 493 17.45 -0.37 -20.73
C THR A 493 17.44 -1.90 -20.73
N PRO A 494 18.59 -2.56 -20.50
CA PRO A 494 18.60 -3.98 -20.21
C PRO A 494 17.93 -4.25 -18.86
N PRO A 495 17.31 -5.44 -18.68
CA PRO A 495 16.66 -5.81 -17.43
C PRO A 495 17.65 -5.76 -16.28
N VAL A 496 17.39 -4.92 -15.27
CA VAL A 496 18.16 -4.93 -14.04
C VAL A 496 17.86 -6.24 -13.31
N THR A 497 18.81 -7.18 -13.35
CA THR A 497 18.83 -8.37 -12.50
C THR A 497 19.19 -7.96 -11.08
N SER A 498 18.24 -7.35 -10.39
CA SER A 498 18.38 -7.11 -8.96
C SER A 498 18.21 -8.42 -8.19
N PRO A 499 19.10 -8.73 -7.23
CA PRO A 499 18.83 -9.76 -6.24
C PRO A 499 17.53 -9.37 -5.50
N SER A 500 16.62 -10.33 -5.35
CA SER A 500 15.42 -10.11 -4.54
C SER A 500 15.86 -9.79 -3.12
N PHE A 501 15.34 -8.71 -2.52
CA PHE A 501 15.56 -8.46 -1.10
C PHE A 501 14.99 -9.64 -0.30
N GLN A 502 15.86 -10.44 0.30
CA GLN A 502 15.48 -11.49 1.22
C GLN A 502 15.51 -10.89 2.63
N PRO A 503 14.38 -10.80 3.34
CA PRO A 503 14.37 -10.25 4.68
C PRO A 503 15.31 -11.03 5.59
N CYS A 504 16.21 -10.30 6.27
CA CYS A 504 17.18 -10.87 7.20
C CYS A 504 16.45 -11.60 8.34
N ARG A 505 16.81 -12.86 8.58
CA ARG A 505 16.16 -13.68 9.61
C ARG A 505 16.71 -13.41 11.01
N LEU A 506 17.98 -13.04 11.08
CA LEU A 506 18.64 -12.58 12.29
C LEU A 506 18.33 -11.10 12.52
N THR A 507 17.79 -10.78 13.69
CA THR A 507 17.61 -9.39 14.12
C THR A 507 18.17 -9.23 15.52
N LEU A 508 19.05 -8.24 15.71
CA LEU A 508 19.73 -8.01 16.99
C LEU A 508 18.77 -7.65 18.13
N ALA A 509 17.58 -7.11 17.82
CA ALA A 509 16.53 -6.81 18.79
C ALA A 509 15.81 -8.06 19.35
N ASP A 510 15.92 -9.23 18.70
CA ASP A 510 15.29 -10.48 19.16
C ASP A 510 16.35 -11.40 19.76
N GLY A 511 16.54 -11.33 21.08
CA GLY A 511 17.49 -12.16 21.81
C GLY A 511 17.34 -13.66 21.53
N ARG A 512 16.11 -14.15 21.32
CA ARG A 512 15.87 -15.58 21.02
C ARG A 512 16.35 -15.98 19.63
N SER A 513 16.32 -15.06 18.67
CA SER A 513 16.88 -15.28 17.34
C SER A 513 18.40 -15.26 17.39
N VAL A 514 18.98 -14.34 18.17
CA VAL A 514 20.44 -14.23 18.38
C VAL A 514 20.97 -15.50 19.05
N ASP A 515 20.36 -15.96 20.14
CA ASP A 515 20.78 -17.18 20.85
C ASP A 515 20.75 -18.42 19.95
N ARG A 516 19.69 -18.57 19.15
CA ARG A 516 19.57 -19.70 18.21
C ARG A 516 20.61 -19.63 17.10
N TYR A 517 20.90 -18.43 16.60
CA TYR A 517 21.95 -18.22 15.61
C TYR A 517 23.32 -18.60 16.18
N ILE A 518 23.69 -18.06 17.35
CA ILE A 518 24.97 -18.32 18.00
C ILE A 518 25.14 -19.82 18.27
N LYS A 519 24.14 -20.47 18.89
CA LYS A 519 24.17 -21.92 19.16
C LYS A 519 24.35 -22.74 17.88
N ALA A 520 23.66 -22.39 16.80
CA ALA A 520 23.78 -23.09 15.53
C ALA A 520 25.13 -22.86 14.84
N ALA A 521 25.65 -21.63 14.89
CA ALA A 521 26.96 -21.29 14.33
C ALA A 521 28.09 -21.99 15.09
N GLU A 522 28.08 -21.94 16.42
CA GLU A 522 29.05 -22.65 17.26
C GLU A 522 29.01 -24.17 17.04
N ALA A 523 27.82 -24.76 16.95
CA ALA A 523 27.68 -26.19 16.66
C ALA A 523 28.32 -26.54 15.31
N GLY A 524 28.13 -25.70 14.29
CA GLY A 524 28.80 -25.86 13.00
C GLY A 524 30.32 -25.73 13.10
N TYR A 525 30.82 -24.72 13.81
CA TYR A 525 32.26 -24.50 14.00
C TYR A 525 32.93 -25.67 14.73
N ARG A 526 32.28 -26.22 15.76
CA ARG A 526 32.75 -27.43 16.47
C ARG A 526 32.73 -28.66 15.56
N HIS A 527 31.63 -28.88 14.82
CA HIS A 527 31.49 -30.03 13.93
C HIS A 527 32.59 -30.09 12.85
N PHE A 528 32.92 -28.94 12.25
CA PHE A 528 33.95 -28.84 11.21
C PHE A 528 35.35 -28.48 11.73
N ARG A 529 35.51 -28.40 13.06
CA ARG A 529 36.78 -28.09 13.76
C ARG A 529 37.48 -26.85 13.20
N LEU A 530 36.72 -25.80 12.87
CA LEU A 530 37.26 -24.63 12.17
C LEU A 530 38.33 -23.91 12.98
N LEU A 531 38.11 -23.74 14.29
CA LEU A 531 39.11 -23.13 15.18
C LEU A 531 40.43 -23.89 15.15
N GLN A 532 40.40 -25.21 15.35
CA GLN A 532 41.61 -26.04 15.31
C GLN A 532 42.33 -25.95 13.95
N ARG A 533 41.60 -26.00 12.84
CA ARG A 533 42.18 -25.89 11.49
C ARG A 533 42.78 -24.52 11.23
N LEU A 534 42.17 -23.45 11.75
CA LEU A 534 42.67 -22.09 11.65
C LEU A 534 43.92 -21.89 12.51
N THR A 535 43.92 -22.42 13.74
CA THR A 535 45.09 -22.41 14.63
C THR A 535 46.26 -23.15 14.01
N GLN A 536 46.04 -24.36 13.49
CA GLN A 536 47.10 -25.11 12.79
C GLN A 536 47.65 -24.33 11.59
N LEU A 537 46.76 -23.69 10.82
CA LEU A 537 47.18 -22.88 9.69
C LEU A 537 48.02 -21.66 10.13
N ALA A 538 47.63 -21.01 11.23
CA ALA A 538 48.37 -19.88 11.79
C ALA A 538 49.76 -20.30 12.32
N GLU A 539 49.84 -21.46 12.97
CA GLU A 539 51.11 -22.06 13.40
C GLU A 539 51.99 -22.41 12.20
N ASP A 540 51.43 -23.07 11.17
CA ASP A 540 52.13 -23.42 9.93
C ASP A 540 52.74 -22.17 9.23
N ILE A 541 52.03 -21.04 9.25
CA ILE A 541 52.49 -19.76 8.68
C ILE A 541 53.56 -19.11 9.57
N SER A 542 53.39 -19.18 10.89
CA SER A 542 54.34 -18.58 11.85
C SER A 542 55.72 -19.27 11.81
N LEU A 543 55.77 -20.55 11.43
CA LEU A 543 57.01 -21.30 11.21
C LEU A 543 57.74 -20.91 9.90
N GLN A 544 57.13 -20.10 9.04
CA GLN A 544 57.63 -19.72 7.71
C GLN A 544 57.80 -18.20 7.57
N ASP A 545 58.40 -17.57 8.58
CA ASP A 545 58.64 -16.12 8.66
C ASP A 545 57.38 -15.24 8.49
N GLY A 546 56.18 -15.83 8.71
CA GLY A 546 54.90 -15.12 8.68
C GLY A 546 54.27 -14.95 7.29
N TYR A 547 54.89 -15.46 6.21
CA TYR A 547 54.36 -15.33 4.85
C TYR A 547 53.58 -16.58 4.42
N PRO A 548 52.26 -16.47 4.11
CA PRO A 548 51.47 -17.60 3.66
C PRO A 548 51.77 -17.98 2.21
N THR A 549 52.16 -19.23 2.00
CA THR A 549 52.27 -19.87 0.68
C THR A 549 50.91 -19.94 -0.03
N ALA A 550 50.90 -20.09 -1.36
CA ALA A 550 49.66 -20.23 -2.14
C ALA A 550 48.73 -21.35 -1.62
N ASN A 551 49.29 -22.49 -1.20
CA ASN A 551 48.53 -23.59 -0.62
C ASN A 551 47.91 -23.21 0.75
N GLN A 552 48.64 -22.48 1.59
CA GLN A 552 48.11 -21.97 2.86
C GLN A 552 47.00 -20.94 2.65
N GLN A 553 47.11 -20.08 1.62
CA GLN A 553 46.05 -19.15 1.23
C GLN A 553 44.79 -19.90 0.77
N ASP A 554 44.92 -20.96 -0.02
CA ASP A 554 43.79 -21.80 -0.43
C ASP A 554 43.15 -22.53 0.76
N ARG A 555 43.96 -23.03 1.71
CA ARG A 555 43.48 -23.60 2.97
C ARG A 555 42.69 -22.55 3.78
N PHE A 556 43.19 -21.32 3.88
CA PHE A 556 42.49 -20.20 4.54
C PHE A 556 41.15 -19.90 3.85
N ASN A 557 41.16 -19.72 2.52
CA ASN A 557 39.96 -19.42 1.74
C ASN A 557 38.90 -20.53 1.87
N THR A 558 39.34 -21.79 1.97
CA THR A 558 38.46 -22.93 2.22
C THR A 558 37.83 -22.87 3.61
N ILE A 559 38.64 -22.61 4.66
CA ILE A 559 38.15 -22.44 6.04
C ILE A 559 37.17 -21.26 6.12
N HIS A 560 37.52 -20.14 5.50
CA HIS A 560 36.71 -18.93 5.48
C HIS A 560 35.35 -19.14 4.79
N ARG A 561 35.35 -19.79 3.62
CA ARG A 561 34.12 -20.14 2.88
C ARG A 561 33.22 -21.06 3.70
N GLN A 562 33.80 -22.06 4.34
CA GLN A 562 33.06 -22.98 5.18
C GLN A 562 32.47 -22.28 6.42
N ALA A 563 33.21 -21.35 7.03
CA ALA A 563 32.70 -20.52 8.12
C ALA A 563 31.50 -19.66 7.66
N TYR A 564 31.58 -19.08 6.46
CA TYR A 564 30.50 -18.31 5.85
C TYR A 564 29.25 -19.16 5.58
N GLU A 565 29.40 -20.37 5.04
CA GLU A 565 28.29 -21.30 4.80
C GLU A 565 27.57 -21.70 6.10
N ILE A 566 28.34 -21.93 7.18
CA ILE A 566 27.79 -22.22 8.52
C ILE A 566 26.96 -21.04 9.01
N ARG A 567 27.47 -19.80 8.89
CA ARG A 567 26.74 -18.59 9.30
C ARG A 567 25.46 -18.40 8.50
N GLN A 568 25.50 -18.56 7.17
CA GLN A 568 24.28 -18.52 6.35
C GLN A 568 23.26 -19.58 6.76
N LYS A 569 23.69 -20.81 7.06
CA LYS A 569 22.79 -21.88 7.51
C LYS A 569 22.21 -21.58 8.89
N ALA A 570 23.00 -21.02 9.80
CA ALA A 570 22.53 -20.58 11.11
C ALA A 570 21.46 -19.47 10.97
N GLU A 571 21.71 -18.47 10.12
CA GLU A 571 20.76 -17.38 9.84
C GLU A 571 19.45 -17.90 9.23
N ARG A 572 19.54 -18.81 8.26
CA ARG A 572 18.34 -19.42 7.64
C ARG A 572 17.42 -20.12 8.66
N ASN A 573 18.00 -20.66 9.73
CA ASN A 573 17.30 -21.48 10.71
C ASN A 573 17.01 -20.77 12.05
N CYS A 574 17.61 -19.61 12.32
CA CYS A 574 17.49 -18.93 13.61
C CYS A 574 16.06 -18.47 13.90
N ARG A 575 15.26 -18.19 12.85
CA ARG A 575 13.88 -17.74 12.96
C ARG A 575 13.06 -18.11 11.73
N LYS A 576 11.77 -18.42 11.93
CA LYS A 576 10.78 -18.52 10.84
C LYS A 576 10.16 -17.14 10.63
N LEU A 577 10.21 -16.61 9.41
CA LEU A 577 9.54 -15.35 9.07
C LEU A 577 8.09 -15.63 8.70
N SER A 578 7.15 -15.01 9.41
CA SER A 578 5.73 -15.00 9.06
C SER A 578 5.41 -13.71 8.32
N MET A 579 5.61 -13.69 7.00
CA MET A 579 5.50 -12.48 6.17
C MET A 579 4.09 -12.28 5.58
N GLY A 580 3.04 -12.64 6.32
CA GLY A 580 1.70 -12.27 5.93
C GLY A 580 0.58 -12.97 6.70
N LYS A 581 -0.49 -12.18 6.90
CA LYS A 581 -1.87 -12.53 7.25
C LYS A 581 -2.15 -12.49 8.76
N VAL A 582 -2.87 -11.43 9.15
CA VAL A 582 -3.99 -11.52 10.10
C VAL A 582 -4.55 -12.95 10.07
N HIS A 583 -4.66 -13.61 11.23
CA HIS A 583 -5.07 -15.01 11.30
C HIS A 583 -6.29 -15.25 10.39
N TRP A 584 -6.06 -16.02 9.33
CA TRP A 584 -7.14 -16.49 8.47
C TRP A 584 -8.05 -17.35 9.33
N SER A 585 -9.27 -16.88 9.57
CA SER A 585 -10.31 -17.69 10.19
C SER A 585 -11.14 -18.32 9.08
N PRO A 586 -11.14 -19.66 8.92
CA PRO A 586 -12.00 -20.34 7.95
C PRO A 586 -13.48 -19.99 8.16
N GLN A 587 -13.89 -19.87 9.42
CA GLN A 587 -15.26 -19.53 9.82
C GLN A 587 -15.65 -18.13 9.36
N MET A 588 -14.74 -17.17 9.55
CA MET A 588 -14.94 -15.81 9.07
C MET A 588 -15.04 -15.84 7.54
N GLN A 589 -14.04 -16.38 6.84
CA GLN A 589 -14.03 -16.43 5.37
C GLN A 589 -15.31 -17.03 4.77
N GLN A 590 -15.86 -18.09 5.39
CA GLN A 590 -17.12 -18.70 4.97
C GLN A 590 -18.31 -17.72 5.07
N LYS A 591 -18.39 -16.94 6.16
CA LYS A 591 -19.41 -15.87 6.31
C LYS A 591 -19.24 -14.79 5.24
N TRP A 592 -18.01 -14.36 4.97
CA TRP A 592 -17.70 -13.36 3.95
C TRP A 592 -18.06 -13.83 2.53
N ASP A 593 -17.75 -15.09 2.20
CA ASP A 593 -18.08 -15.69 0.91
C ASP A 593 -19.61 -15.78 0.72
N ARG A 594 -20.36 -16.13 1.76
CA ARG A 594 -21.84 -16.16 1.74
C ARG A 594 -22.44 -14.77 1.56
N LEU A 595 -21.96 -13.78 2.30
CA LEU A 595 -22.39 -12.38 2.16
C LEU A 595 -22.14 -11.86 0.74
N HIS A 596 -20.97 -12.16 0.18
CA HIS A 596 -20.63 -11.77 -1.19
C HIS A 596 -21.54 -12.46 -2.22
N LEU A 597 -21.81 -13.76 -2.05
CA LEU A 597 -22.73 -14.50 -2.92
C LEU A 597 -24.12 -13.85 -2.94
N TYR A 598 -24.71 -13.61 -1.76
CA TYR A 598 -26.05 -13.01 -1.69
C TYR A 598 -26.10 -11.62 -2.31
N GLN A 599 -25.07 -10.81 -2.12
CA GLN A 599 -24.99 -9.49 -2.75
C GLN A 599 -24.93 -9.58 -4.28
N LEU A 600 -24.14 -10.49 -4.85
CA LEU A 600 -24.11 -10.69 -6.30
C LEU A 600 -25.46 -11.17 -6.85
N LEU A 601 -26.15 -12.07 -6.14
CA LEU A 601 -27.48 -12.53 -6.57
C LEU A 601 -28.53 -11.41 -6.51
N ILE A 602 -28.49 -10.56 -5.46
CA ILE A 602 -29.33 -9.36 -5.36
C ILE A 602 -29.06 -8.39 -6.53
N LEU A 603 -27.78 -8.19 -6.87
CA LEU A 603 -27.42 -7.37 -8.03
C LEU A 603 -27.94 -7.98 -9.34
N GLY A 604 -27.87 -9.31 -9.49
CA GLY A 604 -28.45 -10.02 -10.62
C GLY A 604 -29.96 -9.85 -10.74
N HIS A 605 -30.71 -9.97 -9.64
CA HIS A 605 -32.17 -9.70 -9.61
C HIS A 605 -32.50 -8.28 -10.06
N ARG A 606 -31.63 -7.32 -9.73
CA ARG A 606 -31.75 -5.91 -10.12
C ARG A 606 -31.27 -5.61 -11.54
N GLN A 607 -30.94 -6.64 -12.33
CA GLN A 607 -30.38 -6.49 -13.67
C GLN A 607 -29.12 -5.63 -13.70
N VAL A 608 -28.30 -5.71 -12.64
CA VAL A 608 -26.99 -5.07 -12.57
C VAL A 608 -25.93 -6.05 -13.09
N ARG A 609 -24.99 -5.56 -13.90
CA ARG A 609 -23.90 -6.37 -14.47
C ARG A 609 -23.07 -7.02 -13.37
N THR A 610 -22.94 -8.35 -13.40
CA THR A 610 -22.22 -9.14 -12.40
C THR A 610 -21.40 -10.25 -13.06
N SER A 611 -20.28 -10.65 -12.44
CA SER A 611 -19.45 -11.74 -12.94
C SER A 611 -20.15 -13.09 -12.73
N SER A 612 -20.60 -13.72 -13.82
CA SER A 612 -21.24 -15.05 -13.77
C SER A 612 -20.23 -16.11 -13.32
N ARG A 613 -18.94 -15.95 -13.67
CA ARG A 613 -17.84 -16.81 -13.19
C ARG A 613 -17.68 -16.71 -11.67
N LYS A 614 -17.76 -15.50 -11.10
CA LYS A 614 -17.67 -15.28 -9.66
C LYS A 614 -18.85 -15.90 -8.92
N VAL A 615 -20.07 -15.74 -9.44
CA VAL A 615 -21.28 -16.37 -8.88
C VAL A 615 -21.14 -17.89 -8.86
N ARG A 616 -20.77 -18.51 -9.99
CA ARG A 616 -20.55 -19.97 -10.08
C ARG A 616 -19.51 -20.45 -9.06
N ARG A 617 -18.38 -19.74 -8.96
CA ARG A 617 -17.32 -20.05 -8.00
C ARG A 617 -17.82 -19.98 -6.55
N LEU A 618 -18.59 -18.96 -6.19
CA LEU A 618 -19.09 -18.78 -4.83
C LEU A 618 -20.21 -19.77 -4.47
N LEU A 619 -21.10 -20.13 -5.40
CA LEU A 619 -22.09 -21.20 -5.20
C LEU A 619 -21.39 -22.51 -4.81
N LYS A 620 -20.36 -22.91 -5.58
CA LYS A 620 -19.55 -24.10 -5.29
C LYS A 620 -18.79 -23.98 -3.96
N LYS A 621 -18.15 -22.83 -3.72
CA LYS A 621 -17.32 -22.61 -2.51
C LYS A 621 -18.13 -22.57 -1.22
N THR A 622 -19.34 -22.04 -1.24
CA THR A 622 -20.21 -21.91 -0.06
C THR A 622 -21.09 -23.14 0.19
N GLY A 623 -21.18 -24.05 -0.78
CA GLY A 623 -22.09 -25.20 -0.76
C GLY A 623 -23.56 -24.83 -0.97
N LEU A 624 -23.87 -23.58 -1.33
CA LEU A 624 -25.23 -23.07 -1.50
C LEU A 624 -25.66 -23.14 -2.97
N THR A 625 -25.68 -24.34 -3.55
CA THR A 625 -25.92 -24.58 -4.99
C THR A 625 -27.22 -24.00 -5.53
N ASP A 626 -28.25 -23.91 -4.67
CA ASP A 626 -29.59 -23.45 -5.04
C ASP A 626 -29.88 -22.00 -4.61
N ALA A 627 -28.89 -21.25 -4.12
CA ALA A 627 -29.11 -19.88 -3.65
C ALA A 627 -29.63 -18.93 -4.74
N TRP A 628 -29.34 -19.21 -6.01
CA TRP A 628 -29.83 -18.42 -7.15
C TRP A 628 -31.35 -18.52 -7.38
N LYS A 629 -32.01 -19.53 -6.81
CA LYS A 629 -33.48 -19.69 -6.86
C LYS A 629 -34.21 -18.83 -5.83
N LEU A 630 -33.49 -18.22 -4.89
CA LEU A 630 -34.08 -17.40 -3.82
C LEU A 630 -34.56 -16.05 -4.36
N SER A 631 -35.66 -15.55 -3.79
CA SER A 631 -36.17 -14.20 -4.10
C SER A 631 -35.21 -13.12 -3.59
N GLU A 632 -35.27 -11.91 -4.17
CA GLU A 632 -34.47 -10.77 -3.67
C GLU A 632 -34.76 -10.48 -2.19
N ALA A 633 -36.02 -10.60 -1.76
CA ALA A 633 -36.43 -10.40 -0.37
C ALA A 633 -35.75 -11.40 0.59
N ASP A 634 -35.73 -12.69 0.22
CA ASP A 634 -35.08 -13.73 1.02
C ASP A 634 -33.57 -13.52 1.10
N LEU A 635 -32.93 -13.15 -0.02
CA LEU A 635 -31.50 -12.85 -0.08
C LEU A 635 -31.14 -11.65 0.82
N ARG A 636 -31.97 -10.60 0.82
CA ARG A 636 -31.81 -9.45 1.71
C ARG A 636 -31.94 -9.85 3.18
N GLN A 637 -32.98 -10.61 3.52
CA GLN A 637 -33.19 -11.07 4.89
C GLN A 637 -32.01 -11.92 5.39
N ARG A 638 -31.50 -12.84 4.56
CA ARG A 638 -30.33 -13.68 4.87
C ARG A 638 -29.05 -12.85 5.01
N THR A 639 -28.88 -11.82 4.18
CA THR A 639 -27.75 -10.88 4.28
C THR A 639 -27.78 -10.13 5.62
N SER A 640 -28.93 -9.57 5.99
CA SER A 640 -29.09 -8.85 7.27
C SER A 640 -28.87 -9.75 8.49
N ARG A 641 -29.30 -11.02 8.45
CA ARG A 641 -29.05 -12.00 9.52
C ARG A 641 -27.55 -12.30 9.68
N LEU A 642 -26.83 -12.49 8.57
CA LEU A 642 -25.38 -12.72 8.59
C LEU A 642 -24.59 -11.52 9.11
N GLN A 643 -25.04 -10.30 8.81
CA GLN A 643 -24.42 -9.06 9.31
C GLN A 643 -24.67 -8.87 10.81
N ARG A 644 -25.89 -9.14 11.31
CA ARG A 644 -26.20 -9.10 12.76
C ARG A 644 -25.38 -10.11 13.56
N GLY A 645 -25.31 -11.36 13.10
CA GLY A 645 -24.49 -12.39 13.73
C GLY A 645 -22.97 -12.21 13.56
N GLN A 646 -22.51 -11.15 12.88
CA GLN A 646 -21.12 -10.69 12.92
C GLN A 646 -20.93 -9.61 13.99
N ALA A 647 -21.86 -8.66 14.09
CA ALA A 647 -21.84 -7.63 15.13
C ALA A 647 -21.92 -8.23 16.54
N GLU A 648 -22.71 -9.30 16.72
CA GLU A 648 -22.84 -10.03 18.00
C GLU A 648 -21.59 -10.88 18.34
N ALA A 649 -20.79 -11.28 17.34
CA ALA A 649 -19.63 -12.17 17.52
C ALA A 649 -18.29 -11.42 17.63
N CYS A 650 -18.26 -10.12 17.35
CA CYS A 650 -17.10 -9.25 17.51
C CYS A 650 -17.53 -7.99 18.28
N PRO A 651 -17.52 -7.99 19.62
CA PRO A 651 -17.54 -6.75 20.37
C PRO A 651 -16.20 -6.06 20.15
N SER A 652 -16.10 -5.20 19.13
CA SER A 652 -14.97 -4.28 19.03
C SER A 652 -15.04 -3.32 20.22
N VAL A 653 -13.91 -3.18 20.92
CA VAL A 653 -13.60 -2.09 21.85
C VAL A 653 -14.20 -0.78 21.33
N ALA A 654 -15.22 -0.29 22.01
CA ALA A 654 -15.75 1.04 21.77
C ALA A 654 -14.70 2.07 22.22
N PRO A 655 -14.37 3.10 21.43
CA PRO A 655 -13.82 4.32 22.01
C PRO A 655 -14.94 4.93 22.87
N GLY A 656 -14.67 5.08 24.17
CA GLY A 656 -15.60 5.72 25.10
C GLY A 656 -15.89 7.14 24.68
N ILE A 657 -17.09 7.36 24.15
CA ILE A 657 -17.79 8.65 24.16
C ILE A 657 -19.24 8.33 24.48
N SER A 658 -19.53 8.07 25.76
CA SER A 658 -20.88 8.12 26.32
C SER A 658 -21.18 9.59 26.63
N GLY A 659 -21.82 10.28 25.69
CA GLY A 659 -22.61 11.47 26.00
C GLY A 659 -24.05 11.02 26.20
N ASP A 660 -24.48 10.97 27.46
CA ASP A 660 -25.87 10.70 27.82
C ASP A 660 -26.80 11.79 27.27
N PRO A 661 -27.97 11.43 26.73
CA PRO A 661 -29.13 12.29 26.69
C PRO A 661 -30.26 11.66 27.51
N ILE A 662 -30.53 12.22 28.68
CA ILE A 662 -31.82 12.13 29.39
C ILE A 662 -32.52 13.47 29.08
N GLY A 663 -33.77 13.60 28.62
CA GLY A 663 -34.91 12.71 28.51
C GLY A 663 -36.18 13.55 28.77
N SER A 664 -37.17 13.48 27.89
CA SER A 664 -38.61 13.76 28.09
C SER A 664 -39.25 13.85 26.70
N GLY A 665 -40.39 13.29 26.36
CA GLY A 665 -41.42 12.43 26.96
C GLY A 665 -42.43 12.15 25.81
N PRO A 666 -43.33 11.16 25.91
CA PRO A 666 -44.67 11.57 26.33
C PRO A 666 -45.45 10.54 27.18
N GLU A 667 -46.39 11.10 27.95
CA GLU A 667 -47.66 10.52 28.45
C GLU A 667 -48.43 9.82 27.30
N SER A 668 -49.36 8.87 27.47
CA SER A 668 -50.22 8.43 28.57
C SER A 668 -50.88 7.08 28.20
N GLN A 669 -51.02 6.22 29.21
CA GLN A 669 -52.16 5.33 29.57
C GLN A 669 -52.98 4.58 28.50
N GLU A 670 -52.97 3.24 28.62
CA GLU A 670 -54.09 2.27 28.77
C GLU A 670 -53.44 0.87 28.65
N GLY A 671 -53.52 -0.11 29.55
CA GLY A 671 -54.50 -0.46 30.57
C GLY A 671 -55.07 -1.85 30.22
N GLN A 672 -54.59 -2.93 30.87
CA GLN A 672 -55.23 -4.23 31.22
C GLN A 672 -54.19 -5.37 31.28
N HIS A 673 -53.83 -5.86 32.49
CA HIS A 673 -54.43 -7.03 33.20
C HIS A 673 -54.12 -8.36 32.47
N GLN A 674 -53.45 -9.39 32.99
CA GLN A 674 -53.49 -10.18 34.25
C GLN A 674 -52.28 -11.16 34.15
N SER A 675 -51.71 -11.85 35.14
CA SER A 675 -52.04 -12.20 36.52
C SER A 675 -50.86 -13.04 37.08
N LEU A 676 -50.42 -12.70 38.30
CA LEU A 676 -49.86 -13.52 39.40
C LEU A 676 -48.66 -14.46 39.16
N TYR A 677 -47.48 -14.27 39.80
CA TYR A 677 -47.13 -14.54 41.22
C TYR A 677 -47.38 -16.03 41.60
N GLN A 678 -46.52 -16.78 42.27
CA GLN A 678 -45.48 -16.52 43.28
C GLN A 678 -44.74 -17.88 43.47
N THR A 679 -43.40 -17.91 43.64
CA THR A 679 -42.67 -18.29 44.89
C THR A 679 -42.96 -19.72 45.40
N ASP A 680 -42.04 -20.52 45.95
CA ASP A 680 -40.88 -20.18 46.76
C ASP A 680 -40.10 -21.48 47.09
N SER A 681 -38.82 -21.30 47.45
CA SER A 681 -38.14 -21.98 48.57
C SER A 681 -37.85 -23.50 48.56
N SER A 682 -36.54 -23.81 48.46
CA SER A 682 -35.68 -24.59 49.40
C SER A 682 -36.35 -25.34 50.57
N PRO A 683 -35.76 -26.45 51.11
CA PRO A 683 -34.35 -26.50 51.48
C PRO A 683 -33.64 -27.88 51.39
N ALA A 684 -32.41 -27.84 51.91
CA ALA A 684 -31.32 -28.79 51.87
C ALA A 684 -31.51 -30.12 52.64
N ASP A 685 -30.54 -31.00 52.34
CA ASP A 685 -29.75 -31.82 53.27
C ASP A 685 -30.06 -33.32 53.31
N GLY A 686 -28.98 -34.12 53.40
CA GLY A 686 -29.08 -35.57 53.65
C GLY A 686 -28.18 -36.45 52.79
N THR A 687 -26.89 -36.44 53.08
CA THR A 687 -25.87 -37.46 52.74
C THR A 687 -26.24 -38.89 53.16
N LYS A 688 -25.80 -39.91 52.39
CA LYS A 688 -25.06 -41.13 52.83
C LYS A 688 -24.79 -42.05 51.63
N GLU A 689 -23.52 -42.42 51.40
CA GLU A 689 -22.95 -43.80 51.53
C GLU A 689 -23.63 -44.80 50.57
N GLU A 690 -22.96 -45.55 49.69
CA GLU A 690 -21.76 -46.37 49.88
C GLU A 690 -21.28 -46.87 48.50
N THR A 691 -19.95 -47.06 48.37
CA THR A 691 -19.18 -47.84 47.37
C THR A 691 -19.20 -47.47 45.88
#